data_AF-A0A0A1WKT4-F1
#
_entry.id   AF-A0A0A1WKT4-F1
#
_cell.length_a   1.000
_cell.length_b   1.000
_cell.length_c   1.000
_cell.angle_alpha   90.00
_cell.angle_beta   90.00
_cell.angle_gamma   90.00
#
_symmetry.space_group_name_H-M   'P 1'
#
loop_
_entity.id
_entity.type
_entity.pdbx_description
1 polymer ?
#
loop_
_entity_poly.entity_id
_entity_poly.type
_entity_poly.pdbx_seq_one_letter_code
_entity_poly.pdbx_strand_id
1 'polypeptide(L)'
;MDRNKRELETLVSSQKEQLTRYEKRLKDVVTAYKGLLKEKEALESSLAALTASKETNNENASSDVSSRTISDAVNSKKIDGPDVASTDDSSCVKDEKQQLQTQIMTLMNSLATLSAEKSRMEASFQADKKQLRGQLTQKDDYIAELKKTIKENDVKAKAHLDEIKAKWIIECQEREKETNNQMVMIRELQKLYADERHLKENIEMQLNNFKTQFVSSETENDRIRELQTQLRESKAQLREIQLGGNNKQVATKDAVDTTDNMIVLKQVQQQMQQLKEQHAVAIKNEQRRVLLAEEQSRRQAALHEDRVANLEARLAELSTTVGNYDRLRQQDQESIQVLRKKLQELERNSDPQSTLPSELNPSDLDQRRRRRSNIVYDISAIVDEILHLKKLLLAENSRCTNPVDISKVFTVSADHTKCHEELTSLQHLYDSCKAELAQEQERLLSQKTHISTLQEKVKVLNRNIDEQEFDLKNQAEKLRNALKEEREKWKNKLSELENETRCRVVDLEQQLQKQRQRSLQLLDEKEQEIKTLQTSFEIFHNVTLPSTIDAHIEQNLPTSASDAESNDGIGTGSGNTQLGTKVPIKSKKLSVGENCHMLHYANEIARKDIEITALRKAKYAAETSLRKAIQEKVNAQEDLCDKIALLEEQVDRLERCKTREGANLEYLKNVIISYIVTRDPDGKRHMLNAISAVLQLTPVEMQTINNTFQKK
;
A
#
# COMPACT_ATOMS: atom_id res chain seq x y z
N MET A 1 -18.36 25.18 30.63
CA MET A 1 -18.70 24.82 32.02
C MET A 1 -18.39 23.35 32.31
N ASP A 2 -18.81 22.40 31.46
CA ASP A 2 -18.63 20.96 31.73
C ASP A 2 -17.17 20.46 31.72
N ARG A 3 -16.28 21.13 30.97
CA ARG A 3 -14.85 20.81 30.93
C ARG A 3 -14.16 21.07 32.28
N ASN A 4 -14.48 22.22 32.89
CA ASN A 4 -13.98 22.62 34.22
C ASN A 4 -14.50 21.70 35.35
N LYS A 5 -15.75 21.24 35.22
CA LYS A 5 -16.36 20.31 36.18
C LYS A 5 -15.68 18.94 36.16
N ARG A 6 -15.39 18.39 34.97
CA ARG A 6 -14.62 17.14 34.85
C ARG A 6 -13.21 17.28 35.40
N GLU A 7 -12.53 18.39 35.15
CA GLU A 7 -11.20 18.65 35.69
C GLU A 7 -11.21 18.69 37.23
N LEU A 8 -12.19 19.37 37.84
CA LEU A 8 -12.40 19.36 39.29
C LEU A 8 -12.73 17.96 39.84
N GLU A 9 -13.59 17.20 39.16
CA GLU A 9 -13.90 15.81 39.55
C GLU A 9 -12.66 14.90 39.50
N THR A 10 -11.81 15.06 38.47
CA THR A 10 -10.53 14.33 38.39
C THR A 10 -9.55 14.75 39.48
N LEU A 11 -9.52 16.04 39.83
CA LEU A 11 -8.66 16.55 40.91
C LEU A 11 -9.11 16.00 42.27
N VAL A 12 -10.41 16.01 42.55
CA VAL A 12 -10.99 15.45 43.78
C VAL A 12 -10.75 13.95 43.86
N SER A 13 -10.88 13.23 42.74
CA SER A 13 -10.58 11.80 42.68
C SER A 13 -9.10 11.52 42.98
N SER A 14 -8.18 12.28 42.36
CA SER A 14 -6.74 12.20 42.64
C SER A 14 -6.40 12.52 44.10
N GLN A 15 -7.02 13.54 44.68
CA GLN A 15 -6.81 13.91 46.10
C GLN A 15 -7.32 12.81 47.04
N LYS A 16 -8.47 12.21 46.76
CA LYS A 16 -8.97 11.05 47.53
C LYS A 16 -8.01 9.88 47.45
N GLU A 17 -7.48 9.57 46.27
CA GLU A 17 -6.50 8.50 46.12
C GLU A 17 -5.21 8.77 46.91
N GLN A 18 -4.71 10.01 46.88
CA GLN A 18 -3.55 10.41 47.68
C GLN A 18 -3.82 10.30 49.18
N LEU A 19 -4.97 10.76 49.67
CA LEU A 19 -5.35 10.61 51.08
C LEU A 19 -5.41 9.14 51.50
N THR A 20 -5.97 8.27 50.65
CA THR A 20 -6.05 6.83 50.94
C THR A 20 -4.65 6.21 51.03
N ARG A 21 -3.72 6.63 50.16
CA ARG A 21 -2.31 6.21 50.22
C ARG A 21 -1.61 6.68 51.49
N TYR A 22 -1.83 7.93 51.90
CA TYR A 22 -1.26 8.47 53.13
C TYR A 22 -1.83 7.80 54.38
N GLU A 23 -3.14 7.53 54.40
CA GLU A 23 -3.80 6.81 55.49
C GLU A 23 -3.22 5.40 55.64
N LYS A 24 -3.03 4.68 54.53
CA LYS A 24 -2.41 3.35 54.55
C LYS A 24 -0.97 3.42 55.07
N ARG A 25 -0.15 4.34 54.54
CA ARG A 25 1.24 4.52 54.98
C ARG A 25 1.32 4.89 56.46
N LEU A 26 0.40 5.71 56.96
CA LEU A 26 0.33 6.07 58.38
C LEU A 26 -0.05 4.86 59.25
N LYS A 27 -1.02 4.04 58.83
CA LYS A 27 -1.37 2.78 59.52
C LYS A 27 -0.17 1.84 59.61
N ASP A 28 0.59 1.71 58.51
CA ASP A 28 1.78 0.87 58.47
C ASP A 28 2.87 1.40 59.43
N VAL A 29 3.13 2.73 59.43
CA VAL A 29 4.08 3.39 60.34
C VAL A 29 3.66 3.23 61.80
N VAL A 30 2.37 3.42 62.12
CA VAL A 30 1.86 3.24 63.49
C VAL A 30 1.98 1.79 63.94
N THR A 31 1.77 0.83 63.04
CA THR A 31 1.92 -0.60 63.36
C THR A 31 3.38 -0.96 63.60
N ALA A 32 4.29 -0.48 62.76
CA ALA A 32 5.73 -0.65 62.95
C ALA A 32 6.22 0.00 64.25
N TYR A 33 5.75 1.21 64.57
CA TYR A 33 6.08 1.89 65.82
C TYR A 33 5.59 1.11 67.05
N LYS A 34 4.37 0.55 67.01
CA LYS A 34 3.85 -0.31 68.07
C LYS A 34 4.64 -1.61 68.24
N GLY A 35 5.11 -2.20 67.13
CA GLY A 35 6.00 -3.37 67.18
C GLY A 35 7.33 -3.03 67.84
N LEU A 36 7.97 -1.95 67.38
CA LEU A 36 9.24 -1.47 67.93
C LEU A 36 9.12 -1.08 69.42
N LEU A 37 7.99 -0.51 69.83
CA LEU A 37 7.72 -0.19 71.24
C LEU A 37 7.70 -1.47 72.09
N LYS A 38 7.06 -2.54 71.61
CA LYS A 38 7.04 -3.84 72.32
C LYS A 38 8.42 -4.47 72.40
N GLU A 39 9.22 -4.36 71.35
CA GLU A 39 10.62 -4.80 71.38
C GLU A 39 11.44 -4.01 72.39
N LYS A 40 11.26 -2.68 72.41
CA LYS A 40 11.89 -1.79 73.39
C LYS A 40 11.48 -2.14 74.82
N GLU A 41 10.19 -2.31 75.09
CA GLU A 41 9.67 -2.69 76.42
C GLU A 41 10.19 -4.06 76.87
N ALA A 42 10.28 -5.03 75.95
CA ALA A 42 10.85 -6.35 76.23
C ALA A 42 12.36 -6.26 76.52
N LEU A 43 13.10 -5.43 75.78
CA LEU A 43 14.53 -5.18 76.00
C LEU A 43 14.78 -4.42 77.29
N GLU A 44 13.99 -3.40 77.62
CA GLU A 44 14.07 -2.67 78.88
C GLU A 44 13.74 -3.57 80.07
N SER A 45 12.74 -4.46 79.94
CA SER A 45 12.44 -5.48 80.96
C SER A 45 13.60 -6.48 81.12
N SER A 46 14.27 -6.85 80.02
CA SER A 46 15.45 -7.70 80.07
C SER A 46 16.66 -7.01 80.72
N LEU A 47 16.87 -5.73 80.40
CA LEU A 47 17.93 -4.91 80.98
C LEU A 47 17.68 -4.65 82.46
N ALA A 48 16.45 -4.37 82.88
CA ALA A 48 16.08 -4.21 84.28
C ALA A 48 16.35 -5.50 85.08
N ALA A 49 16.00 -6.67 84.52
CA ALA A 49 16.30 -7.97 85.14
C ALA A 49 17.81 -8.24 85.25
N LEU A 50 18.62 -7.84 84.25
CA LEU A 50 20.09 -7.95 84.32
C LEU A 50 20.73 -6.94 85.28
N THR A 51 20.21 -5.72 85.36
CA THR A 51 20.78 -4.63 86.17
C THR A 51 20.48 -4.83 87.66
N ALA A 52 19.30 -5.37 87.99
CA ALA A 52 18.95 -5.79 89.35
C ALA A 52 19.92 -6.85 89.92
N SER A 53 20.54 -7.68 89.06
CA SER A 53 21.60 -8.62 89.47
C SER A 53 22.99 -7.98 89.61
N LYS A 54 23.20 -6.78 89.05
CA LYS A 54 24.49 -6.08 89.10
C LYS A 54 24.60 -5.19 90.34
N GLU A 55 23.49 -4.68 90.85
CA GLU A 55 23.44 -3.90 92.10
C GLU A 55 23.62 -4.78 93.36
N THR A 56 23.21 -6.05 93.32
CA THR A 56 23.45 -6.99 94.43
C THR A 56 24.87 -7.58 94.45
N ASN A 57 25.58 -7.58 93.33
CA ASN A 57 26.94 -8.11 93.21
C ASN A 57 28.06 -7.05 93.29
N ASN A 58 27.74 -5.75 93.34
CA ASN A 58 28.73 -4.67 93.29
C ASN A 58 29.31 -4.24 94.66
N GLU A 59 28.95 -4.89 95.77
CA GLU A 59 29.66 -4.70 97.05
C GLU A 59 30.87 -5.66 97.22
N ASN A 60 31.08 -6.63 96.33
CA ASN A 60 32.16 -7.61 96.44
C ASN A 60 32.85 -7.90 95.09
N ALA A 61 33.51 -6.91 94.48
CA ALA A 61 34.70 -7.12 93.62
C ALA A 61 35.22 -5.79 93.05
N SER A 62 36.15 -5.15 93.77
CA SER A 62 37.16 -4.30 93.13
C SER A 62 38.23 -5.20 92.54
N SER A 63 38.38 -5.23 91.21
CA SER A 63 39.67 -5.09 90.52
C SER A 63 39.61 -5.57 89.06
N ASP A 64 40.25 -4.75 88.25
CA ASP A 64 40.99 -5.07 87.05
C ASP A 64 40.34 -4.96 85.66
N VAL A 65 41.11 -4.24 84.85
CA VAL A 65 40.86 -3.77 83.51
C VAL A 65 41.35 -4.83 82.54
N SER A 66 40.56 -5.22 81.53
CA SER A 66 41.09 -5.30 80.15
C SER A 66 40.07 -5.66 79.09
N SER A 67 40.38 -5.06 77.93
CA SER A 67 39.77 -5.11 76.61
C SER A 67 39.70 -6.49 75.94
N ARG A 68 38.90 -6.52 74.83
CA ARG A 68 38.92 -7.45 73.67
C ARG A 68 38.15 -8.76 73.88
N THR A 69 37.52 -9.42 72.91
CA THR A 69 37.11 -9.19 71.51
C THR A 69 36.38 -10.50 71.12
N ILE A 70 35.21 -10.41 70.47
CA ILE A 70 34.58 -11.30 69.44
C ILE A 70 34.73 -12.85 69.53
N SER A 71 33.65 -13.53 69.11
CA SER A 71 33.49 -14.92 68.63
C SER A 71 33.33 -16.02 69.68
N ASP A 72 32.72 -17.17 69.42
CA ASP A 72 31.60 -17.62 68.57
C ASP A 72 31.38 -19.08 69.00
N ALA A 73 30.14 -19.53 69.02
CA ALA A 73 29.69 -20.90 68.79
C ALA A 73 30.41 -22.15 69.41
N VAL A 74 29.64 -22.87 70.24
CA VAL A 74 29.17 -24.28 70.01
C VAL A 74 30.00 -25.50 70.50
N ASN A 75 29.31 -26.30 71.33
CA ASN A 75 29.39 -27.75 71.59
C ASN A 75 30.67 -28.40 72.16
N SER A 76 30.54 -29.14 73.27
CA SER A 76 30.13 -30.56 73.23
C SER A 76 30.25 -31.28 74.60
N LYS A 77 29.16 -32.01 74.95
CA LYS A 77 29.12 -33.42 75.38
C LYS A 77 29.76 -33.87 76.73
N LYS A 78 28.84 -34.24 77.64
CA LYS A 78 28.79 -35.35 78.64
C LYS A 78 30.05 -35.69 79.48
N ILE A 79 29.87 -35.87 80.81
CA ILE A 79 29.78 -37.17 81.54
C ILE A 79 29.75 -36.91 83.07
N ASP A 80 28.99 -37.77 83.76
CA ASP A 80 28.90 -38.13 85.20
C ASP A 80 29.93 -37.56 86.19
N GLY A 81 29.51 -37.13 87.38
CA GLY A 81 29.37 -38.04 88.54
C GLY A 81 29.80 -37.32 89.84
N PRO A 82 29.70 -37.95 91.02
CA PRO A 82 28.85 -37.49 92.14
C PRO A 82 29.62 -36.90 93.35
N ASP A 83 28.87 -36.67 94.42
CA ASP A 83 29.29 -36.52 95.84
C ASP A 83 29.78 -35.14 96.29
N VAL A 84 29.50 -34.63 97.51
CA VAL A 84 28.68 -35.03 98.67
C VAL A 84 28.69 -33.84 99.64
N ALA A 85 27.64 -33.76 100.47
CA ALA A 85 27.56 -33.07 101.78
C ALA A 85 27.48 -31.53 101.80
N SER A 86 26.34 -30.98 102.22
CA SER A 86 26.02 -30.57 103.61
C SER A 86 26.69 -29.23 103.93
N THR A 87 25.98 -28.14 104.24
CA THR A 87 25.07 -27.97 105.37
C THR A 87 24.30 -26.65 105.22
N ASP A 88 23.15 -26.59 105.90
CA ASP A 88 22.24 -25.45 106.07
C ASP A 88 22.85 -24.04 105.98
N ASP A 89 22.43 -23.32 104.94
CA ASP A 89 22.15 -21.88 104.99
C ASP A 89 20.86 -21.59 104.19
N SER A 90 19.77 -22.25 104.62
CA SER A 90 18.56 -22.51 103.82
C SER A 90 17.51 -21.38 103.80
N SER A 91 17.85 -20.16 104.24
CA SER A 91 16.99 -18.98 104.16
C SER A 91 17.51 -17.91 103.20
N CYS A 92 18.82 -17.64 103.17
CA CYS A 92 19.44 -16.68 102.25
C CYS A 92 19.48 -17.21 100.80
N VAL A 93 19.82 -18.49 100.62
CA VAL A 93 19.91 -19.13 99.30
C VAL A 93 18.55 -19.33 98.62
N LYS A 94 17.45 -19.40 99.41
CA LYS A 94 16.09 -19.53 98.86
C LYS A 94 15.62 -18.24 98.20
N ASP A 95 15.96 -17.10 98.79
CA ASP A 95 15.61 -15.80 98.24
C ASP A 95 16.41 -15.51 96.97
N GLU A 96 17.70 -15.85 96.94
CA GLU A 96 18.52 -15.76 95.72
C GLU A 96 18.02 -16.70 94.61
N LYS A 97 17.65 -17.95 94.95
CA LYS A 97 17.09 -18.91 93.98
C LYS A 97 15.74 -18.46 93.43
N GLN A 98 14.88 -17.88 94.25
CA GLN A 98 13.59 -17.32 93.82
C GLN A 98 13.77 -16.05 92.98
N GLN A 99 14.73 -15.19 93.32
CA GLN A 99 15.09 -14.02 92.52
C GLN A 99 15.64 -14.43 91.14
N LEU A 100 16.56 -15.39 91.09
CA LEU A 100 17.07 -15.96 89.83
C LEU A 100 15.96 -16.60 89.00
N GLN A 101 15.03 -17.32 89.63
CA GLN A 101 13.89 -17.92 88.93
C GLN A 101 12.95 -16.86 88.33
N THR A 102 12.72 -15.76 89.04
CA THR A 102 11.92 -14.61 88.56
C THR A 102 12.62 -13.88 87.41
N GLN A 103 13.95 -13.76 87.47
CA GLN A 103 14.76 -13.19 86.39
C GLN A 103 14.74 -14.06 85.13
N ILE A 104 14.94 -15.37 85.28
CA ILE A 104 14.85 -16.34 84.17
C ILE A 104 13.47 -16.27 83.52
N MET A 105 12.40 -16.18 84.31
CA MET A 105 11.05 -16.06 83.77
C MET A 105 10.86 -14.76 82.99
N THR A 106 11.39 -13.64 83.50
CA THR A 106 11.34 -12.33 82.83
C THR A 106 12.13 -12.33 81.51
N LEU A 107 13.33 -12.93 81.50
CA LEU A 107 14.16 -13.06 80.30
C LEU A 107 13.57 -14.02 79.26
N MET A 108 12.93 -15.10 79.72
CA MET A 108 12.23 -16.03 78.84
C MET A 108 11.02 -15.35 78.17
N ASN A 109 10.26 -14.55 78.93
CA ASN A 109 9.13 -13.80 78.40
C ASN A 109 9.57 -12.70 77.42
N SER A 110 10.67 -11.99 77.68
CA SER A 110 11.21 -10.99 76.75
C SER A 110 11.76 -11.63 75.47
N LEU A 111 12.47 -12.76 75.58
CA LEU A 111 12.94 -13.54 74.44
C LEU A 111 11.78 -14.09 73.60
N ALA A 112 10.73 -14.60 74.24
CA ALA A 112 9.52 -15.05 73.55
C ALA A 112 8.84 -13.91 72.78
N THR A 113 8.77 -12.72 73.38
CA THR A 113 8.22 -11.52 72.74
C THR A 113 9.05 -11.07 71.54
N LEU A 114 10.38 -11.01 71.69
CA LEU A 114 11.30 -10.70 70.58
C LEU A 114 11.25 -11.76 69.47
N SER A 115 11.15 -13.04 69.82
CA SER A 115 11.03 -14.12 68.84
C SER A 115 9.69 -14.06 68.10
N ALA A 116 8.60 -13.71 68.78
CA ALA A 116 7.29 -13.54 68.17
C ALA A 116 7.24 -12.32 67.23
N GLU A 117 7.84 -11.19 67.62
CA GLU A 117 7.89 -10.00 66.78
C GLU A 117 8.82 -10.20 65.58
N LYS A 118 9.98 -10.85 65.76
CA LYS A 118 10.88 -11.25 64.66
C LYS A 118 10.18 -12.17 63.66
N SER A 119 9.47 -13.20 64.14
CA SER A 119 8.69 -14.11 63.29
C SER A 119 7.57 -13.37 62.53
N ARG A 120 6.88 -12.44 63.19
CA ARG A 120 5.87 -11.59 62.55
C ARG A 120 6.47 -10.72 61.44
N MET A 121 7.59 -10.05 61.72
CA MET A 121 8.30 -9.22 60.73
C MET A 121 8.78 -10.06 59.54
N GLU A 122 9.37 -11.23 59.79
CA GLU A 122 9.82 -12.14 58.74
C GLU A 122 8.65 -12.65 57.89
N ALA A 123 7.52 -13.01 58.51
CA ALA A 123 6.31 -13.40 57.79
C ALA A 123 5.76 -12.26 56.92
N SER A 124 5.73 -11.02 57.42
CA SER A 124 5.34 -9.86 56.61
C SER A 124 6.30 -9.61 55.45
N PHE A 125 7.61 -9.75 55.67
CA PHE A 125 8.60 -9.59 54.60
C PHE A 125 8.46 -10.66 53.51
N GLN A 126 8.22 -11.92 53.89
CA GLN A 126 7.98 -12.98 52.90
C GLN A 126 6.67 -12.76 52.13
N ALA A 127 5.62 -12.26 52.80
CA ALA A 127 4.36 -11.89 52.14
C ALA A 127 4.57 -10.74 51.13
N ASP A 128 5.28 -9.68 51.54
CA ASP A 128 5.60 -8.54 50.67
C ASP A 128 6.48 -8.95 49.49
N LYS A 129 7.50 -9.80 49.72
CA LYS A 129 8.33 -10.36 48.65
C LYS A 129 7.51 -11.16 47.65
N LYS A 130 6.56 -11.97 48.12
CA LYS A 130 5.64 -12.73 47.24
C LYS A 130 4.72 -11.78 46.48
N GLN A 131 4.18 -10.76 47.14
CA GLN A 131 3.33 -9.74 46.52
C GLN A 131 4.07 -8.96 45.45
N LEU A 132 5.28 -8.46 45.73
CA LEU A 132 6.10 -7.73 44.77
C LEU A 132 6.48 -8.57 43.56
N ARG A 133 6.81 -9.86 43.76
CA ARG A 133 7.01 -10.80 42.65
C ARG A 133 5.74 -10.97 41.81
N GLY A 134 4.57 -11.11 42.44
CA GLY A 134 3.30 -11.17 41.73
C GLY A 134 2.96 -9.88 40.95
N GLN A 135 3.28 -8.71 41.51
CA GLN A 135 3.12 -7.44 40.82
C GLN A 135 4.10 -7.32 39.63
N LEU A 136 5.34 -7.78 39.79
CA LEU A 136 6.33 -7.79 38.70
C LEU A 136 5.85 -8.67 37.55
N THR A 137 5.41 -9.91 37.83
CA THR A 137 4.89 -10.80 36.79
C THR A 137 3.66 -10.22 36.11
N GLN A 138 2.72 -9.62 36.85
CA GLN A 138 1.56 -8.95 36.25
C GLN A 138 1.95 -7.77 35.35
N LYS A 139 2.97 -7.00 35.74
CA LYS A 139 3.49 -5.90 34.92
C LYS A 139 4.21 -6.43 33.68
N ASP A 140 4.97 -7.51 33.80
CA ASP A 140 5.64 -8.16 32.66
C ASP A 140 4.62 -8.73 31.66
N ASP A 141 3.57 -9.40 32.16
CA ASP A 141 2.46 -9.89 31.33
C ASP A 141 1.74 -8.74 30.61
N TYR A 142 1.49 -7.63 31.32
CA TYR A 142 0.89 -6.43 30.74
C TYR A 142 1.80 -5.79 29.67
N ILE A 143 3.11 -5.73 29.90
CA ILE A 143 4.08 -5.26 28.91
C ILE A 143 4.12 -6.19 27.69
N ALA A 144 4.03 -7.50 27.89
CA ALA A 144 3.99 -8.48 26.81
C ALA A 144 2.73 -8.30 25.94
N GLU A 145 1.56 -8.10 26.57
CA GLU A 145 0.31 -7.83 25.86
C GLU A 145 0.34 -6.48 25.13
N LEU A 146 0.89 -5.42 25.74
CA LEU A 146 1.10 -4.15 25.06
C LEU A 146 2.04 -4.28 23.85
N LYS A 147 3.13 -5.05 23.98
CA LYS A 147 4.03 -5.32 22.84
C LYS A 147 3.34 -6.11 21.73
N LYS A 148 2.48 -7.07 22.09
CA LYS A 148 1.69 -7.85 21.14
C LYS A 148 0.69 -6.96 20.39
N THR A 149 -0.08 -6.15 21.11
CA THR A 149 -1.04 -5.21 20.50
C THR A 149 -0.37 -4.16 19.62
N ILE A 150 0.82 -3.66 20.00
CA ILE A 150 1.62 -2.76 19.14
C ILE A 150 2.02 -3.47 17.84
N LYS A 151 2.49 -4.72 17.90
CA LYS A 151 2.84 -5.50 16.70
C LYS A 151 1.63 -5.77 15.81
N GLU A 152 0.49 -6.12 16.39
CA GLU A 152 -0.76 -6.33 15.65
C GLU A 152 -1.22 -5.05 14.95
N ASN A 153 -1.11 -3.90 15.62
CA ASN A 153 -1.44 -2.61 15.03
C ASN A 153 -0.45 -2.21 13.93
N ASP A 154 0.84 -2.51 14.06
CA ASP A 154 1.83 -2.28 13.01
C ASP A 154 1.53 -3.12 11.76
N VAL A 155 1.15 -4.39 11.93
CA VAL A 155 0.72 -5.27 10.82
C VAL A 155 -0.55 -4.73 10.16
N LYS A 156 -1.54 -4.29 10.94
CA LYS A 156 -2.76 -3.68 10.40
C LYS A 156 -2.47 -2.39 9.63
N ALA A 157 -1.62 -1.52 10.17
CA ALA A 157 -1.22 -0.28 9.51
C ALA A 157 -0.49 -0.54 8.19
N LYS A 158 0.41 -1.54 8.15
CA LYS A 158 1.08 -1.98 6.91
C LYS A 158 0.08 -2.51 5.89
N ALA A 159 -0.87 -3.35 6.31
CA ALA A 159 -1.91 -3.86 5.42
C ALA A 159 -2.77 -2.75 4.81
N HIS A 160 -3.19 -1.76 5.60
CA HIS A 160 -3.93 -0.60 5.10
C HIS A 160 -3.10 0.25 4.12
N LEU A 161 -1.81 0.42 4.39
CA LEU A 161 -0.92 1.17 3.53
C LEU A 161 -0.72 0.46 2.19
N ASP A 162 -0.59 -0.86 2.19
CA ASP A 162 -0.49 -1.65 0.96
C ASP A 162 -1.83 -1.71 0.19
N GLU A 163 -2.97 -1.72 0.88
CA GLU A 163 -4.30 -1.58 0.27
C GLU A 163 -4.45 -0.22 -0.44
N ILE A 164 -4.03 0.88 0.21
CA ILE A 164 -4.07 2.23 -0.37
C ILE A 164 -3.12 2.31 -1.57
N LYS A 165 -1.91 1.75 -1.49
CA LYS A 165 -0.99 1.67 -2.64
C LYS A 165 -1.62 0.92 -3.81
N ALA A 166 -2.26 -0.23 -3.56
CA ALA A 166 -2.92 -1.00 -4.61
C ALA A 166 -4.05 -0.21 -5.27
N LYS A 167 -4.90 0.46 -4.46
CA LYS A 167 -5.95 1.35 -4.96
C LYS A 167 -5.38 2.50 -5.80
N TRP A 168 -4.30 3.12 -5.34
CA TRP A 168 -3.63 4.20 -6.06
C TRP A 168 -3.05 3.73 -7.41
N ILE A 169 -2.44 2.54 -7.46
CA ILE A 169 -1.94 1.96 -8.72
C ILE A 169 -3.09 1.71 -9.70
N ILE A 170 -4.22 1.17 -9.24
CA ILE A 170 -5.40 0.94 -10.08
C ILE A 170 -5.95 2.27 -10.63
N GLU A 171 -6.12 3.28 -9.78
CA GLU A 171 -6.57 4.62 -10.17
C GLU A 171 -5.63 5.24 -11.21
N CYS A 172 -4.31 5.11 -11.05
CA CYS A 172 -3.33 5.55 -12.05
C CYS A 172 -3.52 4.84 -13.40
N GLN A 173 -3.71 3.52 -13.39
CA GLN A 173 -3.97 2.74 -14.62
C GLN A 173 -5.31 3.11 -15.27
N GLU A 174 -6.35 3.40 -14.48
CA GLU A 174 -7.63 3.85 -15.01
C GLU A 174 -7.51 5.23 -15.68
N ARG A 175 -6.81 6.19 -15.07
CA ARG A 175 -6.54 7.48 -15.73
C ARG A 175 -5.67 7.35 -16.97
N GLU A 176 -4.68 6.46 -16.97
CA GLU A 176 -3.89 6.18 -18.16
C GLU A 176 -4.75 5.59 -19.30
N LYS A 177 -5.66 4.66 -18.97
CA LYS A 177 -6.63 4.13 -19.94
C LYS A 177 -7.57 5.22 -20.46
N GLU A 178 -8.09 6.08 -19.58
CA GLU A 178 -8.99 7.16 -19.98
C GLU A 178 -8.30 8.19 -20.88
N THR A 179 -7.11 8.64 -20.51
CA THR A 179 -6.30 9.55 -21.35
C THR A 179 -5.94 8.91 -22.70
N ASN A 180 -5.65 7.61 -22.73
CA ASN A 180 -5.42 6.90 -23.98
C ASN A 180 -6.70 6.81 -24.83
N ASN A 181 -7.86 6.56 -24.23
CA ASN A 181 -9.16 6.56 -24.93
C ASN A 181 -9.51 7.95 -25.48
N GLN A 182 -9.29 9.00 -24.68
CA GLN A 182 -9.45 10.39 -25.11
C GLN A 182 -8.53 10.69 -26.30
N MET A 183 -7.28 10.22 -26.26
CA MET A 183 -6.34 10.37 -27.37
C MET A 183 -6.82 9.65 -28.64
N VAL A 184 -7.37 8.44 -28.53
CA VAL A 184 -7.96 7.71 -29.67
C VAL A 184 -9.15 8.47 -30.23
N MET A 185 -10.07 8.94 -29.39
CA MET A 185 -11.22 9.74 -29.81
C MET A 185 -10.80 11.02 -30.54
N ILE A 186 -9.76 11.71 -30.05
CA ILE A 186 -9.22 12.91 -30.71
C ILE A 186 -8.65 12.55 -32.09
N ARG A 187 -7.90 11.45 -32.23
CA ARG A 187 -7.40 10.99 -33.53
C ARG A 187 -8.53 10.66 -34.51
N GLU A 188 -9.60 10.02 -34.03
CA GLU A 188 -10.78 9.71 -34.83
C GLU A 188 -11.51 10.98 -35.28
N LEU A 189 -11.70 11.96 -34.38
CA LEU A 189 -12.29 13.26 -34.71
C LEU A 189 -11.44 14.05 -35.71
N GLN A 190 -10.11 14.04 -35.54
CA GLN A 190 -9.19 14.67 -36.49
C GLN A 190 -9.28 14.01 -37.87
N LYS A 191 -9.40 12.68 -37.92
CA LYS A 191 -9.60 11.95 -39.17
C LYS A 191 -10.92 12.32 -39.84
N LEU A 192 -12.03 12.32 -39.10
CA LEU A 192 -13.34 12.71 -39.62
C LEU A 192 -13.33 14.15 -40.13
N TYR A 193 -12.68 15.08 -39.41
CA TYR A 193 -12.53 16.46 -39.84
C TYR A 193 -11.71 16.59 -41.14
N ALA A 194 -10.63 15.82 -41.28
CA ALA A 194 -9.85 15.77 -42.51
C ALA A 194 -10.67 15.20 -43.68
N ASP A 195 -11.43 14.13 -43.45
CA ASP A 195 -12.30 13.51 -44.45
C ASP A 195 -13.40 14.49 -44.89
N GLU A 196 -14.04 15.20 -43.96
CA GLU A 196 -15.03 16.26 -44.27
C GLU A 196 -14.41 17.41 -45.07
N ARG A 197 -13.18 17.84 -44.72
CA ARG A 197 -12.47 18.89 -45.45
C ARG A 197 -12.15 18.44 -46.88
N HIS A 198 -11.64 17.22 -47.06
CA HIS A 198 -11.40 16.66 -48.38
C HIS A 198 -12.67 16.53 -49.20
N LEU A 199 -13.79 16.14 -48.57
CA LEU A 199 -15.09 16.08 -49.23
C LEU A 199 -15.56 17.48 -49.67
N LYS A 200 -15.41 18.49 -48.81
CA LYS A 200 -15.72 19.89 -49.13
C LYS A 200 -14.89 20.41 -50.28
N GLU A 201 -13.57 20.19 -50.25
CA GLU A 201 -12.65 20.57 -51.33
C GLU A 201 -13.02 19.88 -52.66
N ASN A 202 -13.41 18.61 -52.61
CA ASN A 202 -13.87 17.88 -53.79
C ASN A 202 -15.18 18.44 -54.37
N ILE A 203 -16.15 18.78 -53.50
CA ILE A 203 -17.42 19.41 -53.93
C ILE A 203 -17.17 20.82 -54.48
N GLU A 204 -16.31 21.61 -53.84
CA GLU A 204 -15.92 22.94 -54.32
C GLU A 204 -15.22 22.86 -55.68
N MET A 205 -14.34 21.87 -55.89
CA MET A 205 -13.73 21.61 -57.18
C MET A 205 -14.77 21.23 -58.24
N GLN A 206 -15.74 20.37 -57.91
CA GLN A 206 -16.85 20.05 -58.82
C GLN A 206 -17.70 21.28 -59.14
N LEU A 207 -18.03 22.11 -58.16
CA LEU A 207 -18.77 23.35 -58.35
C LEU A 207 -18.00 24.32 -59.25
N ASN A 208 -16.69 24.43 -59.05
CA ASN A 208 -15.85 25.31 -59.87
C ASN A 208 -15.73 24.79 -61.31
N ASN A 209 -15.66 23.47 -61.50
CA ASN A 209 -15.71 22.84 -62.82
C ASN A 209 -17.05 23.12 -63.50
N PHE A 210 -18.19 22.95 -62.82
CA PHE A 210 -19.49 23.30 -63.37
C PHE A 210 -19.59 24.79 -63.69
N LYS A 211 -19.10 25.67 -62.81
CA LYS A 211 -19.09 27.11 -63.06
C LYS A 211 -18.25 27.47 -64.28
N THR A 212 -17.09 26.84 -64.44
CA THR A 212 -16.24 27.02 -65.63
C THR A 212 -16.95 26.53 -66.88
N GLN A 213 -17.63 25.37 -66.83
CA GLN A 213 -18.45 24.84 -67.93
C GLN A 213 -19.63 25.77 -68.28
N PHE A 214 -20.28 26.37 -67.29
CA PHE A 214 -21.35 27.34 -67.50
C PHE A 214 -20.82 28.61 -68.17
N VAL A 215 -19.71 29.17 -67.69
CA VAL A 215 -19.08 30.35 -68.32
C VAL A 215 -18.66 30.03 -69.75
N SER A 216 -18.05 28.87 -70.01
CA SER A 216 -17.71 28.47 -71.38
C SER A 216 -18.95 28.33 -72.25
N SER A 217 -20.03 27.72 -71.74
CA SER A 217 -21.29 27.58 -72.47
C SER A 217 -21.96 28.94 -72.72
N GLU A 218 -21.88 29.87 -71.78
CA GLU A 218 -22.39 31.24 -71.93
C GLU A 218 -21.60 31.99 -73.00
N THR A 219 -20.25 31.90 -72.98
CA THR A 219 -19.41 32.50 -74.03
C THR A 219 -19.64 31.86 -75.41
N GLU A 220 -19.90 30.55 -75.48
CA GLU A 220 -20.29 29.88 -76.72
C GLU A 220 -21.67 30.36 -77.21
N ASN A 221 -22.64 30.52 -76.30
CA ASN A 221 -23.97 31.05 -76.63
C ASN A 221 -23.91 32.51 -77.09
N ASP A 222 -23.10 33.35 -76.45
CA ASP A 222 -22.88 34.73 -76.88
C ASP A 222 -22.19 34.78 -78.24
N ARG A 223 -21.19 33.91 -78.47
CA ARG A 223 -20.55 33.80 -79.79
C ARG A 223 -21.51 33.30 -80.86
N ILE A 224 -22.39 32.36 -80.55
CA ILE A 224 -23.48 31.92 -81.45
C ILE A 224 -24.43 33.09 -81.73
N ARG A 225 -24.81 33.85 -80.69
CA ARG A 225 -25.70 35.01 -80.83
C ARG A 225 -25.06 36.08 -81.70
N GLU A 226 -23.79 36.39 -81.49
CA GLU A 226 -23.01 37.34 -82.26
C GLU A 226 -22.85 36.88 -83.72
N LEU A 227 -22.55 35.60 -83.96
CA LEU A 227 -22.56 35.00 -85.31
C LEU A 227 -23.95 35.10 -85.97
N GLN A 228 -25.04 34.94 -85.23
CA GLN A 228 -26.40 35.14 -85.75
C GLN A 228 -26.69 36.61 -86.08
N THR A 229 -26.16 37.56 -85.29
CA THR A 229 -26.27 39.00 -85.57
C THR A 229 -25.44 39.36 -86.79
N GLN A 230 -24.19 38.92 -86.88
CA GLN A 230 -23.32 39.09 -88.04
C GLN A 230 -23.90 38.45 -89.30
N LEU A 231 -24.55 37.29 -89.19
CA LEU A 231 -25.26 36.68 -90.33
C LEU A 231 -26.47 37.53 -90.76
N ARG A 232 -27.22 38.11 -89.81
CA ARG A 232 -28.32 39.04 -90.10
C ARG A 232 -27.82 40.34 -90.71
N GLU A 233 -26.75 40.90 -90.18
CA GLU A 233 -26.09 42.10 -90.71
C GLU A 233 -25.46 41.83 -92.06
N SER A 234 -24.76 40.73 -92.29
CA SER A 234 -24.25 40.37 -93.61
C SER A 234 -25.38 40.12 -94.61
N LYS A 235 -26.50 39.54 -94.18
CA LYS A 235 -27.73 39.46 -95.01
C LYS A 235 -28.33 40.85 -95.27
N ALA A 236 -28.30 41.76 -94.31
CA ALA A 236 -28.80 43.12 -94.44
C ALA A 236 -27.86 43.96 -95.32
N GLN A 237 -26.56 43.85 -95.16
CA GLN A 237 -25.50 44.45 -95.97
C GLN A 237 -25.47 43.85 -97.37
N LEU A 238 -25.78 42.56 -97.57
CA LEU A 238 -26.00 42.01 -98.91
C LEU A 238 -27.24 42.62 -99.56
N ARG A 239 -28.31 42.86 -98.80
CA ARG A 239 -29.48 43.63 -99.30
C ARG A 239 -29.15 45.10 -99.53
N GLU A 240 -28.32 45.71 -98.70
CA GLU A 240 -27.95 47.13 -98.74
C GLU A 240 -26.91 47.41 -99.83
N ILE A 241 -25.94 46.52 -100.05
CA ILE A 241 -25.03 46.54 -101.20
C ILE A 241 -25.79 46.19 -102.50
N GLN A 242 -26.86 45.40 -102.42
CA GLN A 242 -27.81 45.24 -103.54
C GLN A 242 -28.69 46.49 -103.77
N LEU A 243 -28.81 47.41 -102.79
CA LEU A 243 -29.70 48.58 -102.86
C LEU A 243 -28.98 49.95 -102.77
N GLY A 244 -27.66 49.99 -102.58
CA GLY A 244 -26.94 51.21 -102.24
C GLY A 244 -25.43 51.02 -102.32
N GLY A 245 -24.86 51.27 -103.50
CA GLY A 245 -23.43 51.45 -103.67
C GLY A 245 -23.03 52.91 -103.45
N ASN A 246 -22.19 53.20 -102.45
CA ASN A 246 -20.93 53.97 -102.57
C ASN A 246 -20.36 54.50 -101.23
N ASN A 247 -19.02 54.37 -101.10
CA ASN A 247 -18.04 55.16 -100.31
C ASN A 247 -17.90 54.88 -98.79
N LYS A 248 -16.74 54.40 -98.28
CA LYS A 248 -15.43 55.07 -97.95
C LYS A 248 -15.60 56.16 -96.86
N GLN A 249 -14.83 56.31 -95.77
CA GLN A 249 -13.46 55.92 -95.35
C GLN A 249 -13.22 56.35 -93.87
N VAL A 250 -12.33 55.63 -93.14
CA VAL A 250 -11.16 56.10 -92.31
C VAL A 250 -11.40 57.20 -91.24
N ALA A 251 -11.25 56.99 -89.92
CA ALA A 251 -10.13 56.59 -89.05
C ALA A 251 -9.15 57.71 -88.57
N THR A 252 -8.77 57.59 -87.28
CA THR A 252 -7.56 58.04 -86.56
C THR A 252 -7.50 59.39 -85.85
N LYS A 253 -7.17 59.36 -84.54
CA LYS A 253 -5.92 59.91 -83.94
C LYS A 253 -5.85 59.70 -82.42
N ASP A 254 -4.97 58.80 -81.97
CA ASP A 254 -4.47 58.68 -80.59
C ASP A 254 -2.93 58.79 -80.61
N ALA A 255 -2.36 59.74 -79.87
CA ALA A 255 -0.90 59.96 -79.82
C ALA A 255 -0.41 60.62 -78.52
N VAL A 256 -1.05 60.34 -77.37
CA VAL A 256 -0.62 60.88 -76.05
C VAL A 256 -0.22 59.78 -75.05
N ASP A 257 -0.60 58.52 -75.26
CA ASP A 257 -0.45 57.45 -74.26
C ASP A 257 0.96 56.82 -74.12
N THR A 258 1.96 57.19 -74.92
CA THR A 258 3.22 56.42 -74.98
C THR A 258 4.14 56.65 -73.77
N THR A 259 4.06 57.83 -73.13
CA THR A 259 5.00 58.22 -72.06
C THR A 259 4.57 57.67 -70.69
N ASP A 260 3.27 57.70 -70.39
CA ASP A 260 2.71 57.15 -69.15
C ASP A 260 2.82 55.62 -69.13
N ASN A 261 2.64 54.98 -70.28
CA ASN A 261 2.83 53.54 -70.44
C ASN A 261 4.28 53.08 -70.14
N MET A 262 5.29 53.90 -70.42
CA MET A 262 6.69 53.53 -70.15
C MET A 262 7.06 53.61 -68.65
N ILE A 263 6.51 54.57 -67.91
CA ILE A 263 6.71 54.69 -66.46
C ILE A 263 5.97 53.55 -65.74
N VAL A 264 4.73 53.26 -66.16
CA VAL A 264 3.94 52.14 -65.64
C VAL A 264 4.63 50.81 -65.91
N LEU A 265 5.18 50.60 -67.10
CA LEU A 265 5.89 49.36 -67.44
C LEU A 265 7.13 49.14 -66.55
N LYS A 266 7.90 50.20 -66.26
CA LYS A 266 9.08 50.13 -65.40
C LYS A 266 8.71 49.86 -63.93
N GLN A 267 7.61 50.44 -63.46
CA GLN A 267 7.06 50.18 -62.12
C GLN A 267 6.57 48.73 -61.99
N VAL A 268 5.88 48.21 -63.00
CA VAL A 268 5.44 46.81 -63.04
C VAL A 268 6.63 45.86 -63.06
N GLN A 269 7.70 46.17 -63.80
CA GLN A 269 8.91 45.37 -63.83
C GLN A 269 9.62 45.32 -62.46
N GLN A 270 9.66 46.45 -61.74
CA GLN A 270 10.23 46.52 -60.38
C GLN A 270 9.38 45.76 -59.36
N GLN A 271 8.06 45.88 -59.43
CA GLN A 271 7.14 45.12 -58.59
C GLN A 271 7.24 43.61 -58.86
N MET A 272 7.38 43.19 -60.11
CA MET A 272 7.58 41.78 -60.48
C MET A 272 8.90 41.23 -59.92
N GLN A 273 9.95 42.04 -59.84
CA GLN A 273 11.23 41.63 -59.27
C GLN A 273 11.18 41.53 -57.73
N GLN A 274 10.53 42.48 -57.06
CA GLN A 274 10.28 42.41 -55.62
C GLN A 274 9.40 41.20 -55.25
N LEU A 275 8.37 40.92 -56.06
CA LEU A 275 7.52 39.75 -55.86
C LEU A 275 8.31 38.44 -56.02
N LYS A 276 9.19 38.35 -57.03
CA LYS A 276 10.08 37.19 -57.21
C LYS A 276 11.01 36.98 -56.03
N GLU A 277 11.57 38.05 -55.47
CA GLU A 277 12.45 37.96 -54.31
C GLU A 277 11.70 37.55 -53.04
N GLN A 278 10.51 38.12 -52.82
CA GLN A 278 9.62 37.72 -51.73
C GLN A 278 9.19 36.25 -51.85
N HIS A 279 8.83 35.78 -53.05
CA HIS A 279 8.53 34.37 -53.29
C HIS A 279 9.74 33.46 -53.08
N ALA A 280 10.94 33.87 -53.50
CA ALA A 280 12.16 33.09 -53.27
C ALA A 280 12.48 32.94 -51.78
N VAL A 281 12.27 34.00 -50.98
CA VAL A 281 12.42 33.95 -49.52
C VAL A 281 11.32 33.10 -48.88
N ALA A 282 10.06 33.23 -49.33
CA ALA A 282 8.95 32.40 -48.86
C ALA A 282 9.18 30.91 -49.13
N ILE A 283 9.66 30.55 -50.32
CA ILE A 283 10.02 29.17 -50.67
C ILE A 283 11.15 28.65 -49.77
N LYS A 284 12.20 29.45 -49.52
CA LYS A 284 13.29 29.05 -48.62
C LYS A 284 12.84 28.86 -47.17
N ASN A 285 11.91 29.68 -46.70
CA ASN A 285 11.34 29.56 -45.36
C ASN A 285 10.41 28.33 -45.27
N GLU A 286 9.63 28.07 -46.30
CA GLU A 286 8.79 26.87 -46.39
C GLU A 286 9.62 25.60 -46.45
N GLN A 287 10.69 25.57 -47.26
CA GLN A 287 11.64 24.45 -47.30
C GLN A 287 12.28 24.19 -45.93
N ARG A 288 12.66 25.23 -45.18
CA ARG A 288 13.17 25.09 -43.81
C ARG A 288 12.11 24.54 -42.87
N ARG A 289 10.86 25.00 -42.99
CA ARG A 289 9.74 24.51 -42.19
C ARG A 289 9.45 23.04 -42.46
N VAL A 290 9.48 22.62 -43.72
CA VAL A 290 9.32 21.23 -44.15
C VAL A 290 10.44 20.35 -43.60
N LEU A 291 11.71 20.77 -43.71
CA LEU A 291 12.84 20.00 -43.17
C LEU A 291 12.77 19.81 -41.65
N LEU A 292 12.38 20.85 -40.91
CA LEU A 292 12.20 20.74 -39.45
C LEU A 292 11.03 19.82 -39.10
N ALA A 293 9.92 19.88 -39.84
CA ALA A 293 8.79 18.98 -39.66
C ALA A 293 9.16 17.53 -40.01
N GLU A 294 9.95 17.31 -41.06
CA GLU A 294 10.45 15.99 -41.46
C GLU A 294 11.40 15.42 -40.41
N GLU A 295 12.31 16.23 -39.86
CA GLU A 295 13.21 15.78 -38.79
C GLU A 295 12.44 15.44 -37.51
N GLN A 296 11.43 16.24 -37.14
CA GLN A 296 10.56 15.96 -36.01
C GLN A 296 9.76 14.67 -36.22
N SER A 297 9.23 14.46 -37.43
CA SER A 297 8.53 13.22 -37.80
C SER A 297 9.46 12.01 -37.74
N ARG A 298 10.69 12.12 -38.25
CA ARG A 298 11.69 11.05 -38.19
C ARG A 298 12.07 10.70 -36.74
N ARG A 299 12.24 11.70 -35.86
CA ARG A 299 12.50 11.46 -34.43
C ARG A 299 11.32 10.76 -33.75
N GLN A 300 10.09 11.16 -34.06
CA GLN A 300 8.89 10.49 -33.52
C GLN A 300 8.78 9.04 -34.03
N ALA A 301 9.08 8.80 -35.31
CA ALA A 301 9.10 7.46 -35.89
C ALA A 301 10.14 6.57 -35.20
N ALA A 302 11.36 7.06 -34.97
CA ALA A 302 12.41 6.32 -34.26
C ALA A 302 12.00 5.98 -32.81
N LEU A 303 11.41 6.91 -32.07
CA LEU A 303 10.90 6.64 -30.72
C LEU A 303 9.76 5.60 -30.73
N HIS A 304 8.91 5.60 -31.75
CA HIS A 304 7.88 4.59 -31.91
C HIS A 304 8.47 3.22 -32.26
N GLU A 305 9.46 3.17 -33.15
CA GLU A 305 10.19 1.95 -33.50
C GLU A 305 10.88 1.34 -32.28
N ASP A 306 11.59 2.15 -31.46
CA ASP A 306 12.20 1.70 -30.22
C ASP A 306 11.17 1.15 -29.23
N ARG A 307 10.00 1.80 -29.12
CA ARG A 307 8.92 1.32 -28.26
C ARG A 307 8.37 -0.01 -28.77
N VAL A 308 8.19 -0.16 -30.08
CA VAL A 308 7.72 -1.41 -30.70
C VAL A 308 8.75 -2.52 -30.48
N ALA A 309 10.04 -2.27 -30.72
CA ALA A 309 11.11 -3.23 -30.48
C ALA A 309 11.15 -3.70 -29.01
N ASN A 310 10.96 -2.77 -28.05
CA ASN A 310 10.88 -3.13 -26.64
C ASN A 310 9.64 -3.97 -26.31
N LEU A 311 8.49 -3.69 -26.93
CA LEU A 311 7.28 -4.49 -26.76
C LEU A 311 7.45 -5.88 -27.39
N GLU A 312 8.06 -5.98 -28.56
CA GLU A 312 8.38 -7.23 -29.23
C GLU A 312 9.36 -8.07 -28.40
N ALA A 313 10.39 -7.46 -27.80
CA ALA A 313 11.30 -8.14 -26.90
C ALA A 313 10.59 -8.72 -25.67
N ARG A 314 9.72 -7.92 -25.02
CA ARG A 314 8.90 -8.41 -23.89
C ARG A 314 7.92 -9.51 -24.31
N LEU A 315 7.37 -9.43 -25.52
CA LEU A 315 6.46 -10.45 -26.06
C LEU A 315 7.22 -11.74 -26.37
N ALA A 316 8.46 -11.64 -26.86
CA ALA A 316 9.37 -12.78 -27.03
C ALA A 316 9.72 -13.41 -25.68
N GLU A 317 10.08 -12.62 -24.66
CA GLU A 317 10.30 -13.12 -23.29
C GLU A 317 9.06 -13.83 -22.74
N LEU A 318 7.88 -13.24 -22.88
CA LEU A 318 6.63 -13.87 -22.47
C LEU A 318 6.37 -15.17 -23.24
N SER A 319 6.62 -15.19 -24.54
CA SER A 319 6.47 -16.39 -25.37
C SER A 319 7.45 -17.50 -24.94
N THR A 320 8.68 -17.15 -24.57
CA THR A 320 9.66 -18.13 -24.07
C THR A 320 9.26 -18.68 -22.70
N THR A 321 8.76 -17.82 -21.79
CA THR A 321 8.32 -18.27 -20.46
C THR A 321 7.09 -19.17 -20.56
N VAL A 322 6.09 -18.80 -21.37
CA VAL A 322 4.94 -19.67 -21.66
C VAL A 322 5.37 -20.98 -22.29
N GLY A 323 6.29 -20.95 -23.27
CA GLY A 323 6.85 -22.16 -23.86
C GLY A 323 7.58 -23.06 -22.85
N ASN A 324 8.28 -22.48 -21.88
CA ASN A 324 8.91 -23.22 -20.79
C ASN A 324 7.88 -23.86 -19.85
N TYR A 325 6.81 -23.15 -19.50
CA TYR A 325 5.71 -23.70 -18.71
C TYR A 325 4.99 -24.84 -19.45
N ASP A 326 4.77 -24.71 -20.76
CA ASP A 326 4.16 -25.77 -21.57
C ASP A 326 5.06 -27.02 -21.65
N ARG A 327 6.38 -26.84 -21.81
CA ARG A 327 7.35 -27.95 -21.75
C ARG A 327 7.36 -28.63 -20.38
N LEU A 328 7.37 -27.84 -19.30
CA LEU A 328 7.32 -28.38 -17.94
C LEU A 328 6.01 -29.16 -17.71
N ARG A 329 4.89 -28.63 -18.20
CA ARG A 329 3.58 -29.31 -18.15
C ARG A 329 3.58 -30.62 -18.94
N GLN A 330 4.22 -30.67 -20.11
CA GLN A 330 4.40 -31.91 -20.87
C GLN A 330 5.26 -32.91 -20.11
N GLN A 331 6.38 -32.48 -19.52
CA GLN A 331 7.24 -33.32 -18.70
C GLN A 331 6.48 -33.89 -17.48
N ASP A 332 5.68 -33.06 -16.81
CA ASP A 332 4.84 -33.49 -15.70
C ASP A 332 3.79 -34.50 -16.18
N GLN A 333 3.15 -34.27 -17.33
CA GLN A 333 2.18 -35.20 -17.90
C GLN A 333 2.82 -36.53 -18.29
N GLU A 334 4.04 -36.54 -18.84
CA GLU A 334 4.83 -37.74 -19.12
C GLU A 334 5.19 -38.47 -17.82
N SER A 335 5.62 -37.75 -16.78
CA SER A 335 5.93 -38.34 -15.48
C SER A 335 4.71 -38.99 -14.85
N ILE A 336 3.54 -38.35 -14.94
CA ILE A 336 2.25 -38.89 -14.48
C ILE A 336 1.90 -40.15 -15.29
N GLN A 337 2.13 -40.17 -16.61
CA GLN A 337 1.90 -41.36 -17.43
C GLN A 337 2.84 -42.51 -17.05
N VAL A 338 4.12 -42.24 -16.78
CA VAL A 338 5.08 -43.25 -16.32
C VAL A 338 4.67 -43.79 -14.95
N LEU A 339 4.27 -42.91 -14.02
CA LEU A 339 3.77 -43.33 -12.70
C LEU A 339 2.49 -44.14 -12.82
N ARG A 340 1.56 -43.77 -13.71
CA ARG A 340 0.36 -44.57 -14.01
C ARG A 340 0.71 -45.94 -14.59
N LYS A 341 1.67 -46.03 -15.51
CA LYS A 341 2.16 -47.30 -16.05
C LYS A 341 2.80 -48.17 -14.96
N LYS A 342 3.62 -47.59 -14.09
CA LYS A 342 4.21 -48.29 -12.94
C LYS A 342 3.14 -48.75 -11.94
N LEU A 343 2.11 -47.91 -11.70
CA LEU A 343 0.95 -48.29 -10.89
C LEU A 343 0.19 -49.44 -11.54
N GLN A 344 -0.02 -49.42 -12.85
CA GLN A 344 -0.67 -50.49 -13.59
C GLN A 344 0.17 -51.77 -13.64
N GLU A 345 1.50 -51.67 -13.74
CA GLU A 345 2.43 -52.80 -13.63
C GLU A 345 2.42 -53.38 -12.21
N LEU A 346 2.40 -52.52 -11.19
CA LEU A 346 2.27 -52.94 -9.79
C LEU A 346 0.90 -53.53 -9.50
N GLU A 347 -0.18 -53.01 -10.08
CA GLU A 347 -1.53 -53.56 -9.99
C GLU A 347 -1.60 -54.92 -10.70
N ARG A 348 -0.97 -55.05 -11.88
CA ARG A 348 -0.84 -56.32 -12.61
C ARG A 348 0.04 -57.35 -11.88
N ASN A 349 1.05 -56.90 -11.13
CA ASN A 349 1.91 -57.74 -10.30
C ASN A 349 1.33 -58.01 -8.90
N SER A 350 0.40 -57.17 -8.44
CA SER A 350 -0.30 -57.26 -7.14
C SER A 350 -1.69 -57.89 -7.28
N ASP A 351 -2.14 -58.21 -8.49
CA ASP A 351 -3.38 -58.94 -8.73
C ASP A 351 -3.16 -60.43 -8.37
N PRO A 352 -3.81 -60.98 -7.33
CA PRO A 352 -3.69 -62.37 -6.92
C PRO A 352 -4.49 -63.33 -7.82
N GLN A 353 -4.74 -62.96 -9.08
CA GLN A 353 -5.60 -63.67 -10.02
C GLN A 353 -4.99 -63.71 -11.44
N SER A 354 -3.79 -64.29 -11.58
CA SER A 354 -3.38 -64.86 -12.87
C SER A 354 -2.41 -66.04 -12.74
N THR A 355 -2.83 -67.03 -11.97
CA THR A 355 -2.64 -68.45 -12.32
C THR A 355 -3.88 -69.19 -11.86
N LEU A 356 -4.90 -69.24 -12.71
CA LEU A 356 -5.80 -70.38 -12.94
C LEU A 356 -6.86 -69.96 -13.99
N PRO A 357 -7.14 -70.80 -15.00
CA PRO A 357 -8.16 -70.51 -16.00
C PRO A 357 -9.56 -70.48 -15.38
N SER A 358 -10.34 -69.50 -15.83
CA SER A 358 -11.79 -69.42 -15.69
C SER A 358 -12.45 -70.70 -16.22
N GLU A 359 -13.01 -71.49 -15.31
CA GLU A 359 -14.33 -72.12 -15.43
C GLU A 359 -14.68 -72.84 -14.12
N LEU A 360 -15.95 -72.72 -13.71
CA LEU A 360 -16.67 -73.44 -12.65
C LEU A 360 -16.94 -72.69 -11.32
N ASN A 361 -18.22 -72.30 -11.22
CA ASN A 361 -19.06 -72.02 -10.06
C ASN A 361 -18.50 -72.33 -8.65
N PRO A 362 -18.54 -71.36 -7.70
CA PRO A 362 -18.03 -71.53 -6.33
C PRO A 362 -18.98 -72.30 -5.39
N SER A 363 -19.96 -73.03 -5.91
CA SER A 363 -20.89 -73.86 -5.12
C SER A 363 -20.57 -75.36 -5.13
N ASP A 364 -19.53 -75.80 -5.86
CA ASP A 364 -19.27 -77.24 -6.09
C ASP A 364 -17.96 -77.77 -5.47
N LEU A 365 -17.07 -76.89 -4.97
CA LEU A 365 -15.84 -77.30 -4.27
C LEU A 365 -16.08 -77.69 -2.80
N ASP A 366 -17.11 -77.14 -2.18
CA ASP A 366 -17.52 -77.51 -0.81
C ASP A 366 -18.35 -78.81 -0.80
N GLN A 367 -19.03 -79.15 -1.90
CA GLN A 367 -19.74 -80.43 -2.04
C GLN A 367 -18.82 -81.57 -2.48
N ARG A 368 -17.75 -81.32 -3.25
CA ARG A 368 -16.75 -82.35 -3.57
C ARG A 368 -15.77 -82.66 -2.43
N ARG A 369 -15.45 -81.71 -1.53
CA ARG A 369 -14.73 -82.03 -0.29
C ARG A 369 -15.61 -82.80 0.70
N ARG A 370 -16.90 -82.43 0.85
CA ARG A 370 -17.82 -83.12 1.77
C ARG A 370 -18.34 -84.48 1.27
N ARG A 371 -18.34 -84.77 -0.03
CA ARG A 371 -18.72 -86.09 -0.56
C ARG A 371 -17.58 -87.12 -0.66
N ARG A 372 -16.31 -86.71 -0.55
CA ARG A 372 -15.18 -87.65 -0.46
C ARG A 372 -14.74 -87.97 0.97
N SER A 373 -15.18 -87.19 1.95
CA SER A 373 -14.89 -87.44 3.38
C SER A 373 -15.99 -88.22 4.12
N ASN A 374 -17.01 -88.73 3.41
CA ASN A 374 -18.10 -89.54 3.97
C ASN A 374 -18.03 -91.01 3.54
N ILE A 375 -16.81 -91.52 3.40
CA ILE A 375 -16.54 -92.90 3.77
C ILE A 375 -15.58 -92.80 4.95
N VAL A 376 -16.15 -92.64 6.14
CA VAL A 376 -15.44 -92.93 7.38
C VAL A 376 -15.23 -94.44 7.38
N TYR A 377 -14.20 -94.90 6.67
CA TYR A 377 -13.54 -96.07 7.18
C TYR A 377 -12.85 -95.57 8.46
N ASP A 378 -13.48 -95.87 9.60
CA ASP A 378 -12.83 -95.73 10.88
C ASP A 378 -11.46 -96.43 10.76
N ILE A 379 -10.40 -95.86 11.33
CA ILE A 379 -9.09 -96.53 11.35
C ILE A 379 -9.29 -97.93 11.93
N SER A 380 -10.21 -98.09 12.89
CA SER A 380 -10.65 -99.40 13.38
C SER A 380 -11.25 -100.29 12.29
N ALA A 381 -12.15 -99.79 11.44
CA ALA A 381 -12.77 -100.56 10.35
C ALA A 381 -11.76 -100.94 9.24
N ILE A 382 -10.82 -100.06 8.91
CA ILE A 382 -9.70 -100.38 7.99
C ILE A 382 -8.80 -101.43 8.62
N VAL A 383 -8.46 -101.27 9.90
CA VAL A 383 -7.62 -102.22 10.63
C VAL A 383 -8.32 -103.58 10.74
N ASP A 384 -9.63 -103.60 10.99
CA ASP A 384 -10.43 -104.82 11.06
C ASP A 384 -10.51 -105.52 9.70
N GLU A 385 -10.69 -104.78 8.60
CA GLU A 385 -10.67 -105.31 7.23
C GLU A 385 -9.27 -105.82 6.84
N ILE A 386 -8.21 -105.10 7.20
CA ILE A 386 -6.81 -105.53 6.99
C ILE A 386 -6.50 -106.77 7.82
N LEU A 387 -6.98 -106.86 9.06
CA LEU A 387 -6.83 -108.04 9.91
C LEU A 387 -7.66 -109.22 9.38
N HIS A 388 -8.84 -108.96 8.84
CA HIS A 388 -9.67 -109.96 8.17
C HIS A 388 -8.98 -110.50 6.91
N LEU A 389 -8.49 -109.62 6.04
CA LEU A 389 -7.70 -109.97 4.84
C LEU A 389 -6.40 -110.70 5.21
N LYS A 390 -5.72 -110.28 6.28
CA LYS A 390 -4.52 -110.97 6.82
C LYS A 390 -4.84 -112.38 7.30
N LYS A 391 -5.95 -112.58 8.01
CA LYS A 391 -6.41 -113.91 8.44
C LYS A 391 -6.78 -114.78 7.25
N LEU A 392 -7.46 -114.22 6.25
CA LEU A 392 -7.84 -114.93 5.02
C LEU A 392 -6.61 -115.34 4.19
N LEU A 393 -5.63 -114.44 4.07
CA LEU A 393 -4.35 -114.69 3.39
C LEU A 393 -3.53 -115.79 4.10
N LEU A 394 -3.48 -115.77 5.43
CA LEU A 394 -2.82 -116.81 6.22
C LEU A 394 -3.55 -118.16 6.12
N ALA A 395 -4.88 -118.15 6.13
CA ALA A 395 -5.71 -119.35 5.96
C ALA A 395 -5.49 -120.00 4.59
N GLU A 396 -5.51 -119.24 3.49
CA GLU A 396 -5.25 -119.83 2.18
C GLU A 396 -3.79 -120.21 1.95
N ASN A 397 -2.83 -119.47 2.51
CA ASN A 397 -1.42 -119.87 2.46
C ASN A 397 -1.15 -121.21 3.17
N SER A 398 -1.97 -121.59 4.18
CA SER A 398 -1.91 -122.91 4.83
C SER A 398 -2.59 -124.05 4.04
N ARG A 399 -3.45 -123.72 3.07
CA ARG A 399 -4.13 -124.70 2.19
C ARG A 399 -3.36 -124.92 0.88
N CYS A 400 -2.43 -124.03 0.55
CA CYS A 400 -1.51 -124.18 -0.56
C CYS A 400 -0.50 -125.31 -0.30
N THR A 401 -0.20 -126.12 -1.33
CA THR A 401 0.72 -127.27 -1.26
C THR A 401 2.18 -126.89 -0.96
N ASN A 402 2.52 -125.59 -1.01
CA ASN A 402 3.79 -125.01 -0.57
C ASN A 402 3.52 -123.70 0.21
N PRO A 403 3.52 -123.69 1.55
CA PRO A 403 3.30 -122.47 2.33
C PRO A 403 4.52 -121.55 2.28
N VAL A 404 4.31 -120.26 2.00
CA VAL A 404 5.36 -119.21 1.99
C VAL A 404 5.34 -118.44 3.31
N ASP A 405 6.50 -118.07 3.87
CA ASP A 405 6.56 -117.27 5.10
C ASP A 405 6.25 -115.78 4.81
N ILE A 406 5.04 -115.34 5.16
CA ILE A 406 4.51 -113.98 4.90
C ILE A 406 4.88 -113.00 6.05
N SER A 407 5.55 -113.46 7.12
CA SER A 407 5.84 -112.67 8.32
C SER A 407 6.75 -111.44 8.05
N LYS A 408 7.56 -111.51 7.00
CA LYS A 408 8.48 -110.44 6.58
C LYS A 408 7.81 -109.30 5.80
N VAL A 409 6.58 -109.48 5.32
CA VAL A 409 5.83 -108.44 4.59
C VAL A 409 5.16 -107.44 5.54
N PHE A 410 4.90 -107.85 6.78
CA PHE A 410 4.18 -107.03 7.78
C PHE A 410 5.09 -106.26 8.74
N THR A 411 6.42 -106.38 8.61
CA THR A 411 7.41 -105.71 9.46
C THR A 411 8.00 -104.50 8.71
N VAL A 412 7.26 -103.39 8.68
CA VAL A 412 7.81 -102.11 8.26
C VAL A 412 8.34 -101.40 9.50
N SER A 413 9.63 -101.58 9.79
CA SER A 413 10.38 -100.77 10.73
C SER A 413 10.83 -99.48 10.01
N ALA A 414 9.95 -98.49 9.93
CA ALA A 414 10.32 -97.17 9.42
C ALA A 414 10.81 -96.28 10.58
N ASP A 415 12.08 -95.89 10.56
CA ASP A 415 12.62 -94.91 11.52
C ASP A 415 11.96 -93.54 11.32
N HIS A 416 11.01 -93.19 12.20
CA HIS A 416 10.20 -91.97 12.11
C HIS A 416 10.85 -90.71 12.71
N THR A 417 12.10 -90.79 13.19
CA THR A 417 12.80 -89.67 13.83
C THR A 417 12.99 -88.48 12.89
N LYS A 418 13.41 -88.72 11.64
CA LYS A 418 13.58 -87.66 10.62
C LYS A 418 12.26 -86.98 10.26
N CYS A 419 11.18 -87.74 10.16
CA CYS A 419 9.84 -87.19 9.91
C CYS A 419 9.36 -86.33 11.10
N HIS A 420 9.71 -86.70 12.33
CA HIS A 420 9.39 -85.90 13.52
C HIS A 420 10.22 -84.60 13.59
N GLU A 421 11.51 -84.66 13.25
CA GLU A 421 12.38 -83.49 13.14
C GLU A 421 11.91 -82.54 12.03
N GLU A 422 11.54 -83.05 10.86
CA GLU A 422 10.97 -82.25 9.77
C GLU A 422 9.63 -81.62 10.17
N LEU A 423 8.75 -82.36 10.87
CA LEU A 423 7.48 -81.85 11.36
C LEU A 423 7.67 -80.73 12.40
N THR A 424 8.59 -80.91 13.35
CA THR A 424 8.90 -79.85 14.34
C THR A 424 9.53 -78.62 13.70
N SER A 425 10.39 -78.79 12.69
CA SER A 425 10.95 -77.68 11.91
C SER A 425 9.87 -76.92 11.13
N LEU A 426 8.97 -77.64 10.45
CA LEU A 426 7.81 -77.07 9.75
C LEU A 426 6.86 -76.33 10.71
N GLN A 427 6.66 -76.86 11.91
CA GLN A 427 5.82 -76.26 12.93
C GLN A 427 6.44 -74.95 13.47
N HIS A 428 7.75 -74.92 13.67
CA HIS A 428 8.47 -73.72 14.07
C HIS A 428 8.47 -72.64 12.98
N LEU A 429 8.58 -73.04 11.70
CA LEU A 429 8.43 -72.13 10.56
C LEU A 429 7.00 -71.60 10.42
N TYR A 430 6.00 -72.44 10.64
CA TYR A 430 4.60 -72.04 10.67
C TYR A 430 4.32 -71.03 11.78
N ASP A 431 4.82 -71.27 12.99
CA ASP A 431 4.66 -70.36 14.12
C ASP A 431 5.39 -69.03 13.88
N SER A 432 6.58 -69.05 13.27
CA SER A 432 7.30 -67.83 12.85
C SER A 432 6.51 -67.04 11.82
N CYS A 433 6.01 -67.71 10.78
CA CYS A 433 5.23 -67.06 9.71
C CYS A 433 3.89 -66.49 10.25
N LYS A 434 3.28 -67.18 11.22
CA LYS A 434 2.08 -66.70 11.92
C LYS A 434 2.37 -65.46 12.78
N ALA A 435 3.52 -65.42 13.46
CA ALA A 435 3.94 -64.25 14.22
C ALA A 435 4.22 -63.04 13.30
N GLU A 436 4.90 -63.26 12.17
CA GLU A 436 5.13 -62.23 11.15
C GLU A 436 3.81 -61.70 10.57
N LEU A 437 2.85 -62.58 10.27
CA LEU A 437 1.52 -62.17 9.79
C LEU A 437 0.77 -61.33 10.82
N ALA A 438 0.84 -61.69 12.11
CA ALA A 438 0.22 -60.91 13.18
C ALA A 438 0.85 -59.52 13.32
N GLN A 439 2.18 -59.43 13.21
CA GLN A 439 2.91 -58.16 13.24
C GLN A 439 2.53 -57.26 12.04
N GLU A 440 2.43 -57.83 10.85
CA GLU A 440 2.00 -57.09 9.66
C GLU A 440 0.54 -56.64 9.76
N GLN A 441 -0.35 -57.44 10.36
CA GLN A 441 -1.73 -57.04 10.65
C GLN A 441 -1.80 -55.86 11.63
N GLU A 442 -1.00 -55.88 12.70
CA GLU A 442 -0.92 -54.76 13.65
C GLU A 442 -0.38 -53.49 12.98
N ARG A 443 0.67 -53.63 12.14
CA ARG A 443 1.20 -52.53 11.35
C ARG A 443 0.14 -51.94 10.42
N LEU A 444 -0.62 -52.79 9.73
CA LEU A 444 -1.70 -52.38 8.83
C LEU A 444 -2.83 -51.65 9.58
N LEU A 445 -3.19 -52.11 10.79
CA LEU A 445 -4.14 -51.42 11.66
C LEU A 445 -3.62 -50.04 12.08
N SER A 446 -2.35 -49.94 12.49
CA SER A 446 -1.73 -48.65 12.85
C SER A 446 -1.67 -47.66 11.67
N GLN A 447 -1.44 -48.16 10.46
CA GLN A 447 -1.48 -47.34 9.24
C GLN A 447 -2.90 -46.89 8.91
N LYS A 448 -3.91 -47.77 9.07
CA LYS A 448 -5.32 -47.41 8.90
C LYS A 448 -5.77 -46.32 9.87
N THR A 449 -5.37 -46.39 11.14
CA THR A 449 -5.68 -45.33 12.11
C THR A 449 -4.97 -44.02 11.73
N HIS A 450 -3.71 -44.07 11.30
CA HIS A 450 -3.00 -42.89 10.82
C HIS A 450 -3.70 -42.24 9.62
N ILE A 451 -4.09 -43.03 8.61
CA ILE A 451 -4.84 -42.57 7.45
C ILE A 451 -6.16 -41.92 7.89
N SER A 452 -6.91 -42.54 8.82
CA SER A 452 -8.14 -41.97 9.36
C SER A 452 -7.91 -40.60 10.04
N THR A 453 -6.86 -40.47 10.85
CA THR A 453 -6.53 -39.18 11.49
C THR A 453 -6.13 -38.11 10.49
N LEU A 454 -5.40 -38.48 9.42
CA LEU A 454 -5.05 -37.56 8.34
C LEU A 454 -6.29 -37.13 7.56
N GLN A 455 -7.20 -38.04 7.26
CA GLN A 455 -8.48 -37.73 6.62
C GLN A 455 -9.32 -36.76 7.47
N GLU A 456 -9.33 -36.92 8.79
CA GLU A 456 -10.02 -35.99 9.69
C GLU A 456 -9.36 -34.61 9.71
N LYS A 457 -8.02 -34.56 9.77
CA LYS A 457 -7.28 -33.29 9.65
C LYS A 457 -7.56 -32.58 8.34
N VAL A 458 -7.59 -33.29 7.21
CA VAL A 458 -7.95 -32.72 5.91
C VAL A 458 -9.37 -32.15 5.92
N LYS A 459 -10.34 -32.85 6.54
CA LYS A 459 -11.71 -32.33 6.68
C LYS A 459 -11.77 -31.05 7.52
N VAL A 460 -11.00 -30.97 8.61
CA VAL A 460 -10.94 -29.77 9.45
C VAL A 460 -10.26 -28.60 8.71
N LEU A 461 -9.15 -28.87 8.02
CA LEU A 461 -8.46 -27.87 7.22
C LEU A 461 -9.36 -27.33 6.10
N ASN A 462 -10.10 -28.18 5.40
CA ASN A 462 -11.05 -27.74 4.38
C ASN A 462 -12.14 -26.83 4.97
N ARG A 463 -12.72 -27.18 6.14
CA ARG A 463 -13.69 -26.30 6.82
C ARG A 463 -13.10 -24.94 7.18
N ASN A 464 -11.86 -24.92 7.69
CA ASN A 464 -11.18 -23.66 8.02
C ASN A 464 -10.91 -22.81 6.76
N ILE A 465 -10.56 -23.46 5.63
CA ILE A 465 -10.42 -22.77 4.34
C ILE A 465 -11.78 -22.18 3.92
N ASP A 466 -12.87 -22.95 4.00
CA ASP A 466 -14.22 -22.48 3.65
C ASP A 466 -14.65 -21.29 4.52
N GLU A 467 -14.38 -21.34 5.84
CA GLU A 467 -14.65 -20.24 6.79
C GLU A 467 -13.82 -18.99 6.44
N GLN A 468 -12.53 -19.13 6.14
CA GLN A 468 -11.67 -18.02 5.73
C GLN A 468 -12.11 -17.43 4.40
N GLU A 469 -12.49 -18.25 3.42
CA GLU A 469 -13.04 -17.78 2.15
C GLU A 469 -14.34 -16.99 2.34
N PHE A 470 -15.21 -17.45 3.24
CA PHE A 470 -16.44 -16.75 3.59
C PHE A 470 -16.16 -15.39 4.26
N ASP A 471 -15.21 -15.33 5.18
CA ASP A 471 -14.80 -14.09 5.83
C ASP A 471 -14.18 -13.09 4.84
N LEU A 472 -13.33 -13.57 3.93
CA LEU A 472 -12.76 -12.74 2.86
C LEU A 472 -13.85 -12.22 1.91
N LYS A 473 -14.83 -13.05 1.55
CA LYS A 473 -16.00 -12.61 0.75
C LYS A 473 -16.80 -11.52 1.47
N ASN A 474 -17.07 -11.69 2.77
CA ASN A 474 -17.76 -10.68 3.58
C ASN A 474 -16.96 -9.37 3.68
N GLN A 475 -15.63 -9.43 3.84
CA GLN A 475 -14.78 -8.24 3.85
C GLN A 475 -14.79 -7.53 2.49
N ALA A 476 -14.71 -8.28 1.39
CA ALA A 476 -14.80 -7.73 0.04
C ALA A 476 -16.16 -7.04 -0.20
N GLU A 477 -17.26 -7.60 0.29
CA GLU A 477 -18.59 -6.99 0.18
C GLU A 477 -18.70 -5.70 1.02
N LYS A 478 -18.16 -5.68 2.24
CA LYS A 478 -18.09 -4.47 3.08
C LYS A 478 -17.30 -3.35 2.40
N LEU A 479 -16.13 -3.66 1.82
CA LEU A 479 -15.33 -2.69 1.08
C LEU A 479 -16.05 -2.20 -0.18
N ARG A 480 -16.77 -3.09 -0.89
CA ARG A 480 -17.58 -2.73 -2.07
C ARG A 480 -18.71 -1.77 -1.69
N ASN A 481 -19.38 -2.00 -0.55
CA ASN A 481 -20.44 -1.11 -0.07
C ASN A 481 -19.88 0.24 0.39
N ALA A 482 -18.76 0.26 1.11
CA ALA A 482 -18.08 1.51 1.49
C ALA A 482 -17.67 2.34 0.26
N LEU A 483 -17.16 1.70 -0.80
CA LEU A 483 -16.84 2.38 -2.06
C LEU A 483 -18.09 2.93 -2.76
N LYS A 484 -19.22 2.23 -2.71
CA LYS A 484 -20.49 2.75 -3.25
C LYS A 484 -20.97 3.98 -2.47
N GLU A 485 -20.94 3.91 -1.14
CA GLU A 485 -21.33 5.03 -0.28
C GLU A 485 -20.44 6.26 -0.51
N GLU A 486 -19.12 6.08 -0.61
CA GLU A 486 -18.21 7.19 -0.94
C GLU A 486 -18.48 7.76 -2.34
N ARG A 487 -18.70 6.92 -3.35
CA ARG A 487 -19.08 7.37 -4.70
C ARG A 487 -20.38 8.18 -4.69
N GLU A 488 -21.39 7.74 -3.94
CA GLU A 488 -22.65 8.47 -3.79
C GLU A 488 -22.45 9.80 -3.06
N LYS A 489 -21.64 9.84 -1.99
CA LYS A 489 -21.31 11.10 -1.29
C LYS A 489 -20.63 12.11 -2.23
N TRP A 490 -19.64 11.67 -3.02
CA TRP A 490 -18.96 12.56 -3.97
C TRP A 490 -19.86 13.00 -5.11
N LYS A 491 -20.72 12.10 -5.62
CA LYS A 491 -21.75 12.46 -6.61
C LYS A 491 -22.72 13.51 -6.06
N ASN A 492 -23.19 13.34 -4.83
CA ASN A 492 -24.03 14.32 -4.17
C ASN A 492 -23.30 15.64 -4.00
N LYS A 493 -22.03 15.61 -3.57
CA LYS A 493 -21.24 16.83 -3.39
C LYS A 493 -20.99 17.58 -4.70
N LEU A 494 -20.75 16.85 -5.78
CA LEU A 494 -20.65 17.42 -7.12
C LEU A 494 -21.97 18.10 -7.52
N SER A 495 -23.10 17.41 -7.34
CA SER A 495 -24.43 17.98 -7.65
C SER A 495 -24.75 19.22 -6.81
N GLU A 496 -24.33 19.27 -5.53
CA GLU A 496 -24.46 20.46 -4.69
C GLU A 496 -23.65 21.64 -5.24
N LEU A 497 -22.40 21.40 -5.64
CA LEU A 497 -21.54 22.44 -6.21
C LEU A 497 -22.03 22.92 -7.58
N GLU A 498 -22.50 22.01 -8.43
CA GLU A 498 -23.13 22.35 -9.71
C GLU A 498 -24.40 23.19 -9.49
N ASN A 499 -25.24 22.82 -8.52
CA ASN A 499 -26.42 23.61 -8.17
C ASN A 499 -26.04 24.99 -7.60
N GLU A 500 -25.03 25.06 -6.74
CA GLU A 500 -24.57 26.32 -6.17
C GLU A 500 -24.01 27.27 -7.24
N THR A 501 -23.19 26.75 -8.16
CA THR A 501 -22.67 27.55 -9.29
C THR A 501 -23.78 27.98 -10.24
N ARG A 502 -24.75 27.11 -10.52
CA ARG A 502 -25.93 27.45 -11.31
C ARG A 502 -26.76 28.56 -10.67
N CYS A 503 -27.00 28.49 -9.36
CA CYS A 503 -27.70 29.56 -8.62
C CYS A 503 -26.94 30.88 -8.70
N ARG A 504 -25.62 30.87 -8.50
CA ARG A 504 -24.78 32.09 -8.62
C ARG A 504 -24.85 32.71 -10.02
N VAL A 505 -24.87 31.89 -11.07
CA VAL A 505 -25.04 32.38 -12.45
C VAL A 505 -26.38 33.07 -12.62
N VAL A 506 -27.47 32.44 -12.17
CA VAL A 506 -28.82 33.03 -12.22
C VAL A 506 -28.90 34.36 -11.45
N ASP A 507 -28.26 34.46 -10.28
CA ASP A 507 -28.21 35.69 -9.51
C ASP A 507 -27.47 36.81 -10.25
N LEU A 508 -26.32 36.50 -10.87
CA LEU A 508 -25.55 37.45 -11.68
C LEU A 508 -26.32 37.90 -12.93
N GLU A 509 -27.00 36.98 -13.62
CA GLU A 509 -27.89 37.30 -14.74
C GLU A 509 -29.02 38.23 -14.31
N GLN A 510 -29.63 37.98 -13.14
CA GLN A 510 -30.69 38.83 -12.62
C GLN A 510 -30.17 40.23 -12.25
N GLN A 511 -28.97 40.33 -11.66
CA GLN A 511 -28.34 41.63 -11.37
C GLN A 511 -28.05 42.42 -12.65
N LEU A 512 -27.53 41.74 -13.68
CA LEU A 512 -27.25 42.34 -14.98
C LEU A 512 -28.55 42.78 -15.68
N GLN A 513 -29.62 42.00 -15.59
CA GLN A 513 -30.93 42.38 -16.11
C GLN A 513 -31.51 43.59 -15.37
N LYS A 514 -31.38 43.65 -14.04
CA LYS A 514 -31.78 44.83 -13.24
C LYS A 514 -30.96 46.06 -13.63
N GLN A 515 -29.67 45.92 -13.90
CA GLN A 515 -28.84 47.03 -14.37
C GLN A 515 -29.26 47.51 -15.75
N ARG A 516 -29.55 46.59 -16.70
CA ARG A 516 -30.10 46.92 -18.02
C ARG A 516 -31.43 47.67 -17.91
N GLN A 517 -32.34 47.22 -17.05
CA GLN A 517 -33.63 47.89 -16.81
C GLN A 517 -33.45 49.30 -16.24
N ARG A 518 -32.56 49.47 -15.24
CA ARG A 518 -32.24 50.80 -14.67
C ARG A 518 -31.62 51.73 -15.72
N SER A 519 -30.72 51.20 -16.56
CA SER A 519 -30.10 51.98 -17.64
C SER A 519 -31.13 52.40 -18.69
N LEU A 520 -32.06 51.50 -19.05
CA LEU A 520 -33.13 51.79 -19.99
C LEU A 520 -34.07 52.87 -19.44
N GLN A 521 -34.47 52.75 -18.16
CA GLN A 521 -35.28 53.77 -17.48
C GLN A 521 -34.60 55.14 -17.44
N LEU A 522 -33.30 55.19 -17.14
CA LEU A 522 -32.54 56.44 -17.12
C LEU A 522 -32.44 57.05 -18.53
N LEU A 523 -32.33 56.21 -19.56
CA LEU A 523 -32.33 56.65 -20.96
C LEU A 523 -33.70 57.20 -21.37
N ASP A 524 -34.78 56.53 -20.99
CA ASP A 524 -36.16 57.01 -21.19
C ASP A 524 -36.41 58.35 -20.48
N GLU A 525 -35.94 58.51 -19.23
CA GLU A 525 -36.01 59.77 -18.49
C GLU A 525 -35.23 60.89 -19.19
N LYS A 526 -34.03 60.60 -19.70
CA LYS A 526 -33.23 61.56 -20.46
C LYS A 526 -33.87 61.90 -21.80
N GLU A 527 -34.52 60.95 -22.46
CA GLU A 527 -35.25 61.21 -23.70
C GLU A 527 -36.50 62.06 -23.44
N GLN A 528 -37.19 61.86 -22.32
CA GLN A 528 -38.27 62.75 -21.88
C GLN A 528 -37.76 64.15 -21.53
N GLU A 529 -36.62 64.26 -20.85
CA GLU A 529 -35.96 65.55 -20.60
C GLU A 529 -35.59 66.26 -21.91
N ILE A 530 -35.03 65.54 -22.89
CA ILE A 530 -34.73 66.09 -24.22
C ILE A 530 -36.02 66.53 -24.93
N LYS A 531 -37.08 65.71 -24.92
CA LYS A 531 -38.38 66.06 -25.52
C LYS A 531 -38.98 67.30 -24.86
N THR A 532 -38.93 67.41 -23.53
CA THR A 532 -39.42 68.60 -22.83
C THR A 532 -38.57 69.84 -23.13
N LEU A 533 -37.24 69.70 -23.21
CA LEU A 533 -36.35 70.78 -23.64
C LEU A 533 -36.63 71.21 -25.08
N GLN A 534 -36.78 70.26 -26.02
CA GLN A 534 -37.16 70.53 -27.40
C GLN A 534 -38.50 71.23 -27.49
N THR A 535 -39.52 70.74 -26.78
CA THR A 535 -40.84 71.38 -26.72
C THR A 535 -40.75 72.79 -26.13
N SER A 536 -39.96 72.98 -25.08
CA SER A 536 -39.73 74.31 -24.48
C SER A 536 -38.99 75.24 -25.43
N PHE A 537 -38.04 74.71 -26.22
CA PHE A 537 -37.29 75.44 -27.22
C PHE A 537 -38.18 75.82 -28.40
N GLU A 538 -39.03 74.91 -28.90
CA GLU A 538 -40.05 75.21 -29.91
C GLU A 538 -41.04 76.26 -29.42
N ILE A 539 -41.52 76.19 -28.17
CA ILE A 539 -42.40 77.21 -27.59
C ILE A 539 -41.68 78.57 -27.52
N PHE A 540 -40.42 78.61 -27.07
CA PHE A 540 -39.63 79.84 -27.04
C PHE A 540 -39.35 80.40 -28.44
N HIS A 541 -39.08 79.53 -29.41
CA HIS A 541 -38.76 79.93 -30.77
C HIS A 541 -40.02 80.36 -31.56
N ASN A 542 -41.18 79.76 -31.27
CA ASN A 542 -42.49 80.17 -31.82
C ASN A 542 -43.02 81.48 -31.22
N VAL A 543 -42.52 81.90 -30.05
CA VAL A 543 -42.85 83.20 -29.44
C VAL A 543 -41.96 84.35 -29.95
N THR A 544 -40.83 84.04 -30.61
CA THR A 544 -39.81 85.06 -30.94
C THR A 544 -39.67 85.41 -32.44
N LEU A 545 -40.46 84.83 -33.35
CA LEU A 545 -40.52 85.30 -34.75
C LEU A 545 -41.91 85.14 -35.41
N PRO A 546 -42.47 86.20 -36.03
CA PRO A 546 -43.49 86.07 -37.06
C PRO A 546 -42.88 85.98 -38.48
N SER A 547 -43.23 84.90 -39.18
CA SER A 547 -43.35 84.71 -40.65
C SER A 547 -42.11 84.94 -41.56
N THR A 548 -41.73 83.92 -42.36
CA THR A 548 -41.78 83.94 -43.86
C THR A 548 -41.05 82.75 -44.53
N ILE A 549 -41.74 82.13 -45.50
CA ILE A 549 -41.26 81.60 -46.81
C ILE A 549 -40.47 80.27 -46.89
N ASP A 550 -41.14 79.29 -47.51
CA ASP A 550 -40.78 78.31 -48.57
C ASP A 550 -39.47 77.50 -48.65
N ALA A 551 -39.71 76.25 -49.08
CA ALA A 551 -39.02 75.46 -50.10
C ALA A 551 -37.80 74.56 -49.74
N HIS A 552 -38.11 73.25 -49.76
CA HIS A 552 -37.51 72.21 -50.60
C HIS A 552 -36.08 71.64 -50.36
N ILE A 553 -36.01 70.31 -50.57
CA ILE A 553 -34.87 69.42 -50.95
C ILE A 553 -34.12 68.83 -49.75
N GLU A 554 -34.46 67.61 -49.32
CA GLU A 554 -34.13 66.27 -49.88
C GLU A 554 -32.75 65.70 -49.45
N GLN A 555 -32.83 64.48 -48.91
CA GLN A 555 -31.91 63.35 -49.12
C GLN A 555 -30.54 63.31 -48.38
N ASN A 556 -30.45 62.45 -47.35
CA ASN A 556 -29.87 61.08 -47.44
C ASN A 556 -29.13 60.64 -46.15
N LEU A 557 -29.57 59.47 -45.63
CA LEU A 557 -28.82 58.46 -44.84
C LEU A 557 -27.43 58.16 -45.49
N PRO A 558 -26.42 57.54 -44.81
CA PRO A 558 -26.56 56.49 -43.80
C PRO A 558 -25.59 56.44 -42.59
N THR A 559 -26.09 55.80 -41.53
CA THR A 559 -25.58 54.65 -40.75
C THR A 559 -24.08 54.32 -40.58
N SER A 560 -23.80 53.76 -39.39
CA SER A 560 -22.68 52.89 -38.94
C SER A 560 -21.40 53.60 -38.44
N ALA A 561 -21.06 53.55 -37.14
CA ALA A 561 -20.61 52.40 -36.32
C ALA A 561 -19.20 51.89 -36.67
N SER A 562 -18.26 52.09 -35.74
CA SER A 562 -17.07 51.27 -35.40
C SER A 562 -16.21 52.14 -34.45
N ASP A 563 -16.13 51.84 -33.15
CA ASP A 563 -15.08 51.02 -32.51
C ASP A 563 -13.65 51.43 -32.95
N ALA A 564 -12.88 52.09 -32.07
CA ALA A 564 -11.98 51.50 -31.03
C ALA A 564 -10.72 50.89 -31.70
N GLU A 565 -9.47 51.18 -31.32
CA GLU A 565 -8.84 51.48 -30.04
C GLU A 565 -7.50 52.23 -30.22
N SER A 566 -6.84 52.47 -29.08
CA SER A 566 -5.40 52.72 -28.86
C SER A 566 -5.04 54.22 -28.81
N ASN A 567 -4.23 54.71 -27.89
CA ASN A 567 -3.27 54.15 -26.95
C ASN A 567 -2.92 55.33 -26.00
N ASP A 568 -2.84 55.22 -24.68
CA ASP A 568 -1.64 54.88 -23.89
C ASP A 568 -1.48 55.99 -22.83
N GLY A 569 -0.83 55.70 -21.70
CA GLY A 569 -0.25 56.76 -20.86
C GLY A 569 -0.69 56.82 -19.39
N ILE A 570 -0.22 55.82 -18.63
CA ILE A 570 0.35 55.88 -17.28
C ILE A 570 0.53 57.30 -16.69
N GLY A 571 0.06 57.52 -15.45
CA GLY A 571 0.41 58.74 -14.70
C GLY A 571 -0.13 58.87 -13.27
N THR A 572 0.60 58.26 -12.32
CA THR A 572 0.88 58.78 -10.97
C THR A 572 -0.25 58.87 -9.92
N GLY A 573 0.00 58.22 -8.78
CA GLY A 573 -0.83 58.30 -7.60
C GLY A 573 -0.44 59.39 -6.60
N SER A 574 -1.22 59.41 -5.52
CA SER A 574 -0.89 59.83 -4.15
C SER A 574 -0.60 61.32 -3.90
N GLY A 575 -1.41 61.94 -3.03
CA GLY A 575 -0.96 63.12 -2.28
C GLY A 575 -2.03 64.15 -1.90
N ASN A 576 -2.86 63.80 -0.92
CA ASN A 576 -3.15 64.61 0.27
C ASN A 576 -3.03 66.16 0.16
N THR A 577 -4.14 66.91 0.19
CA THR A 577 -4.16 68.25 0.85
C THR A 577 -5.56 68.68 1.27
N GLN A 578 -5.63 69.16 2.52
CA GLN A 578 -6.74 69.84 3.18
C GLN A 578 -7.14 71.14 2.47
N LEU A 579 -8.43 71.50 2.57
CA LEU A 579 -9.05 72.82 2.84
C LEU A 579 -10.52 72.67 2.41
N GLY A 580 -11.55 72.88 3.24
CA GLY A 580 -11.77 74.04 4.08
C GLY A 580 -12.79 74.96 3.41
N THR A 581 -14.09 74.64 3.47
CA THR A 581 -15.16 75.63 3.25
C THR A 581 -16.43 75.25 3.99
N LYS A 582 -16.75 76.02 5.03
CA LYS A 582 -18.04 75.98 5.73
C LYS A 582 -19.06 76.76 4.90
N VAL A 583 -20.17 76.12 4.52
CA VAL A 583 -21.41 76.80 4.12
C VAL A 583 -22.56 76.20 4.94
N PRO A 584 -23.38 77.02 5.63
CA PRO A 584 -24.44 76.52 6.50
C PRO A 584 -25.69 76.23 5.65
N ILE A 585 -26.01 74.95 5.43
CA ILE A 585 -27.29 74.58 4.86
C ILE A 585 -28.31 74.45 5.98
N LYS A 586 -29.30 75.35 5.93
CA LYS A 586 -30.49 75.39 6.77
C LYS A 586 -31.16 74.01 6.84
N SER A 587 -31.52 73.61 8.05
CA SER A 587 -32.30 72.42 8.38
C SER A 587 -33.64 72.42 7.66
N LYS A 588 -33.70 71.77 6.49
CA LYS A 588 -34.97 71.35 5.88
C LYS A 588 -35.29 69.97 6.46
N LYS A 589 -36.50 69.85 7.01
CA LYS A 589 -37.04 68.62 7.62
C LYS A 589 -36.70 67.41 6.77
N LEU A 590 -35.87 66.50 7.33
CA LEU A 590 -35.63 65.18 6.77
C LEU A 590 -36.98 64.46 6.67
N SER A 591 -37.42 64.27 5.43
CA SER A 591 -38.40 63.27 5.08
C SER A 591 -37.88 61.93 5.59
N VAL A 592 -38.73 61.17 6.27
CA VAL A 592 -38.43 59.85 6.85
C VAL A 592 -37.89 58.83 5.80
N GLY A 593 -37.97 59.16 4.50
CA GLY A 593 -37.35 58.40 3.41
C GLY A 593 -35.82 58.54 3.27
N GLU A 594 -35.22 59.70 3.58
CA GLU A 594 -33.78 59.95 3.32
C GLU A 594 -32.86 59.26 4.36
N ASN A 595 -33.31 59.15 5.62
CA ASN A 595 -32.57 58.46 6.67
C ASN A 595 -32.54 56.93 6.51
N CYS A 596 -33.54 56.36 5.81
CA CYS A 596 -33.58 54.93 5.53
C CYS A 596 -32.50 54.52 4.51
N HIS A 597 -32.25 55.36 3.51
CA HIS A 597 -31.20 55.13 2.51
C HIS A 597 -29.80 55.27 3.11
N MET A 598 -29.60 56.24 4.01
CA MET A 598 -28.32 56.40 4.70
C MET A 598 -28.01 55.22 5.64
N LEU A 599 -29.02 54.70 6.35
CA LEU A 599 -28.88 53.51 7.19
C LEU A 599 -28.64 52.24 6.37
N HIS A 600 -29.36 52.08 5.24
CA HIS A 600 -29.16 50.96 4.32
C HIS A 600 -27.74 50.97 3.73
N TYR A 601 -27.26 52.13 3.29
CA TYR A 601 -25.90 52.30 2.78
C TYR A 601 -24.84 52.03 3.85
N ALA A 602 -25.03 52.52 5.08
CA ALA A 602 -24.13 52.23 6.19
C ALA A 602 -24.11 50.72 6.54
N ASN A 603 -25.26 50.05 6.48
CA ASN A 603 -25.36 48.61 6.70
C ASN A 603 -24.73 47.81 5.56
N GLU A 604 -24.89 48.24 4.31
CA GLU A 604 -24.19 47.64 3.16
C GLU A 604 -22.67 47.77 3.28
N ILE A 605 -22.16 48.93 3.68
CA ILE A 605 -20.73 49.13 3.93
C ILE A 605 -20.26 48.19 5.04
N ALA A 606 -20.97 48.11 6.16
CA ALA A 606 -20.61 47.21 7.25
C ALA A 606 -20.60 45.73 6.82
N ARG A 607 -21.54 45.31 5.97
CA ARG A 607 -21.56 43.96 5.38
C ARG A 607 -20.34 43.73 4.48
N LYS A 608 -20.02 44.69 3.61
CA LYS A 608 -18.83 44.63 2.75
C LYS A 608 -17.54 44.60 3.58
N ASP A 609 -17.46 45.34 4.68
CA ASP A 609 -16.29 45.31 5.57
C ASP A 609 -16.15 43.97 6.30
N ILE A 610 -17.25 43.37 6.74
CA ILE A 610 -17.26 42.01 7.31
C ILE A 610 -16.84 40.98 6.26
N GLU A 611 -17.33 41.10 5.03
CA GLU A 611 -16.96 40.22 3.93
C GLU A 611 -15.48 40.38 3.55
N ILE A 612 -14.98 41.61 3.43
CA ILE A 612 -13.57 41.91 3.17
C ILE A 612 -12.68 41.35 4.29
N THR A 613 -13.08 41.50 5.56
CA THR A 613 -12.30 40.94 6.68
C THR A 613 -12.36 39.42 6.72
N ALA A 614 -13.49 38.80 6.38
CA ALA A 614 -13.61 37.35 6.22
C ALA A 614 -12.74 36.84 5.07
N LEU A 615 -12.78 37.49 3.90
CA LEU A 615 -11.96 37.16 2.73
C LEU A 615 -10.47 37.34 3.03
N ARG A 616 -10.07 38.38 3.76
CA ARG A 616 -8.67 38.56 4.20
C ARG A 616 -8.22 37.45 5.16
N LYS A 617 -9.08 37.04 6.10
CA LYS A 617 -8.78 35.90 7.00
C LYS A 617 -8.67 34.59 6.22
N ALA A 618 -9.59 34.34 5.29
CA ALA A 618 -9.56 33.16 4.43
C ALA A 618 -8.30 33.14 3.55
N LYS A 619 -7.93 34.28 2.96
CA LYS A 619 -6.67 34.46 2.22
C LYS A 619 -5.47 34.14 3.10
N TYR A 620 -5.37 34.72 4.29
CA TYR A 620 -4.26 34.47 5.21
C TYR A 620 -4.17 32.99 5.62
N ALA A 621 -5.31 32.34 5.89
CA ALA A 621 -5.36 30.92 6.20
C ALA A 621 -4.90 30.05 5.01
N ALA A 622 -5.33 30.39 3.79
CA ALA A 622 -4.89 29.72 2.57
C ALA A 622 -3.39 29.92 2.30
N GLU A 623 -2.87 31.14 2.47
CA GLU A 623 -1.44 31.44 2.35
C GLU A 623 -0.60 30.70 3.39
N THR A 624 -1.09 30.60 4.63
CA THR A 624 -0.42 29.84 5.69
C THR A 624 -0.41 28.35 5.39
N SER A 625 -1.52 27.80 4.89
CA SER A 625 -1.61 26.41 4.43
C SER A 625 -0.64 26.14 3.27
N LEU A 626 -0.55 27.06 2.31
CA LEU A 626 0.39 26.98 1.19
C LEU A 626 1.84 26.99 1.68
N ARG A 627 2.21 27.91 2.59
CA ARG A 627 3.56 27.94 3.18
C ARG A 627 3.90 26.63 3.90
N LYS A 628 2.94 26.06 4.64
CA LYS A 628 3.12 24.77 5.32
C LYS A 628 3.31 23.63 4.31
N ALA A 629 2.49 23.57 3.26
CA ALA A 629 2.60 22.56 2.21
C ALA A 629 3.93 22.67 1.44
N ILE A 630 4.42 23.90 1.19
CA ILE A 630 5.74 24.12 0.59
C ILE A 630 6.84 23.58 1.52
N GLN A 631 6.79 23.88 2.82
CA GLN A 631 7.77 23.35 3.78
C GLN A 631 7.75 21.82 3.85
N GLU A 632 6.57 21.21 3.92
CA GLU A 632 6.41 19.75 3.91
C GLU A 632 6.97 19.14 2.62
N LYS A 633 6.76 19.78 1.47
CA LYS A 633 7.34 19.35 0.18
C LYS A 633 8.86 19.44 0.18
N VAL A 634 9.44 20.54 0.69
CA VAL A 634 10.90 20.72 0.74
C VAL A 634 11.53 19.64 1.63
N ASN A 635 10.98 19.42 2.83
CA ASN A 635 11.47 18.38 3.73
C ASN A 635 11.40 16.98 3.09
N ALA A 636 10.27 16.65 2.43
CA ALA A 636 10.14 15.38 1.73
C ALA A 636 11.12 15.25 0.55
N GLN A 637 11.46 16.35 -0.12
CA GLN A 637 12.47 16.37 -1.16
C GLN A 637 13.88 16.16 -0.61
N GLU A 638 14.21 16.76 0.55
CA GLU A 638 15.48 16.53 1.26
C GLU A 638 15.62 15.05 1.67
N ASP A 639 14.58 14.45 2.28
CA ASP A 639 14.56 13.03 2.64
C ASP A 639 14.78 12.11 1.42
N LEU A 640 14.21 12.47 0.27
CA LEU A 640 14.40 11.73 -0.98
C LEU A 640 15.81 11.89 -1.53
N CYS A 641 16.39 13.10 -1.47
CA CYS A 641 17.77 13.34 -1.87
C CYS A 641 18.75 12.52 -1.01
N ASP A 642 18.54 12.45 0.31
CA ASP A 642 19.35 11.64 1.22
C ASP A 642 19.23 10.15 0.89
N LYS A 643 18.02 9.68 0.59
CA LYS A 643 17.80 8.29 0.18
C LYS A 643 18.45 7.96 -1.17
N ILE A 644 18.41 8.90 -2.12
CA ILE A 644 19.09 8.76 -3.41
C ILE A 644 20.60 8.65 -3.18
N ALA A 645 21.19 9.54 -2.38
CA ALA A 645 22.61 9.51 -2.06
C ALA A 645 23.04 8.18 -1.39
N LEU A 646 22.22 7.64 -0.47
CA LEU A 646 22.47 6.34 0.15
C LEU A 646 22.38 5.18 -0.86
N LEU A 647 21.42 5.23 -1.79
CA LEU A 647 21.28 4.21 -2.82
C LEU A 647 22.41 4.30 -3.85
N GLU A 648 22.83 5.50 -4.24
CA GLU A 648 24.01 5.73 -5.08
C GLU A 648 25.26 5.17 -4.42
N GLU A 649 25.48 5.41 -3.12
CA GLU A 649 26.61 4.80 -2.39
C GLU A 649 26.54 3.26 -2.38
N GLN A 650 25.35 2.69 -2.23
CA GLN A 650 25.16 1.23 -2.29
C GLN A 650 25.41 0.67 -3.68
N VAL A 651 24.97 1.36 -4.73
CA VAL A 651 25.23 1.00 -6.12
C VAL A 651 26.73 1.06 -6.39
N ASP A 652 27.40 2.16 -6.04
CA ASP A 652 28.85 2.30 -6.15
C ASP A 652 29.58 1.18 -5.41
N ARG A 653 29.11 0.81 -4.21
CA ARG A 653 29.67 -0.30 -3.44
C ARG A 653 29.50 -1.64 -4.17
N LEU A 654 28.34 -1.89 -4.77
CA LEU A 654 28.07 -3.11 -5.53
C LEU A 654 28.84 -3.15 -6.85
N GLU A 655 29.00 -2.03 -7.54
CA GLU A 655 29.83 -1.88 -8.73
C GLU A 655 31.31 -2.14 -8.41
N ARG A 656 31.81 -1.61 -7.29
CA ARG A 656 33.14 -1.95 -6.75
C ARG A 656 33.30 -3.44 -6.46
N CYS A 657 32.25 -4.11 -5.99
CA CYS A 657 32.28 -5.57 -5.76
C CYS A 657 32.24 -6.37 -7.08
N LYS A 658 31.48 -5.92 -8.09
CA LYS A 658 31.31 -6.62 -9.38
C LYS A 658 32.54 -6.48 -10.28
N THR A 659 33.20 -5.33 -10.29
CA THR A 659 34.47 -5.10 -11.00
C THR A 659 35.64 -5.92 -10.42
N ARG A 660 35.44 -6.59 -9.28
CA ARG A 660 36.45 -7.41 -8.58
C ARG A 660 36.58 -8.83 -9.13
N GLU A 661 35.62 -9.32 -9.91
CA GLU A 661 35.61 -10.69 -10.44
C GLU A 661 36.37 -10.76 -11.78
N GLY A 662 37.68 -11.07 -11.74
CA GLY A 662 38.31 -11.76 -12.87
C GLY A 662 39.77 -11.42 -13.19
N ALA A 663 40.19 -10.16 -13.21
CA ALA A 663 41.50 -9.78 -13.77
C ALA A 663 42.44 -9.02 -12.81
N ASN A 664 41.92 -8.43 -11.72
CA ASN A 664 42.68 -7.49 -10.90
C ASN A 664 43.41 -8.12 -9.69
N LEU A 665 43.15 -9.40 -9.37
CA LEU A 665 43.69 -10.05 -8.17
C LEU A 665 45.15 -10.46 -8.29
N GLU A 666 45.61 -10.95 -9.44
CA GLU A 666 47.03 -11.33 -9.63
C GLU A 666 47.94 -10.10 -9.68
N TYR A 667 47.50 -9.01 -10.32
CA TYR A 667 48.20 -7.73 -10.27
C TYR A 667 48.25 -7.18 -8.84
N LEU A 668 47.11 -7.15 -8.14
CA LEU A 668 47.05 -6.69 -6.76
C LEU A 668 47.96 -7.52 -5.84
N LYS A 669 47.97 -8.85 -5.99
CA LYS A 669 48.87 -9.75 -5.26
C LYS A 669 50.33 -9.39 -5.50
N ASN A 670 50.73 -9.15 -6.75
CA ASN A 670 52.11 -8.77 -7.08
C ASN A 670 52.49 -7.39 -6.51
N VAL A 671 51.58 -6.42 -6.55
CA VAL A 671 51.82 -5.07 -5.99
C VAL A 671 51.87 -5.13 -4.46
N ILE A 672 51.01 -5.91 -3.79
CA ILE A 672 51.04 -6.09 -2.33
C ILE A 672 52.32 -6.81 -1.90
N ILE A 673 52.73 -7.87 -2.59
CA ILE A 673 53.99 -8.57 -2.30
C ILE A 673 55.16 -7.60 -2.46
N SER A 674 55.18 -6.82 -3.55
CA SER A 674 56.22 -5.81 -3.80
C SER A 674 56.22 -4.72 -2.72
N TYR A 675 55.05 -4.27 -2.27
CA TYR A 675 54.92 -3.30 -1.18
C TYR A 675 55.47 -3.82 0.17
N ILE A 676 55.26 -5.10 0.48
CA ILE A 676 55.78 -5.72 1.71
C ILE A 676 57.30 -5.89 1.65
N VAL A 677 57.84 -6.28 0.48
CA VAL A 677 59.28 -6.55 0.29
C VAL A 677 60.09 -5.25 0.17
N THR A 678 59.53 -4.22 -0.44
CA THR A 678 60.20 -2.93 -0.63
C THR A 678 60.45 -2.26 0.72
N ARG A 679 61.68 -1.78 0.96
CA ARG A 679 62.05 -1.08 2.21
C ARG A 679 62.08 0.45 2.07
N ASP A 680 62.10 0.94 0.84
CA ASP A 680 62.13 2.35 0.48
C ASP A 680 60.75 3.02 0.65
N PRO A 681 60.63 4.17 1.34
CA PRO A 681 59.36 4.86 1.56
C PRO A 681 58.70 5.35 0.26
N ASP A 682 59.48 5.80 -0.72
CA ASP A 682 58.93 6.32 -1.99
C ASP A 682 58.42 5.18 -2.88
N GLY A 683 59.16 4.08 -2.96
CA GLY A 683 58.69 2.84 -3.58
C GLY A 683 57.42 2.29 -2.92
N LYS A 684 57.32 2.33 -1.58
CA LYS A 684 56.10 1.94 -0.85
C LYS A 684 54.92 2.85 -1.19
N ARG A 685 55.13 4.17 -1.27
CA ARG A 685 54.07 5.12 -1.63
C ARG A 685 53.58 4.92 -3.05
N HIS A 686 54.48 4.62 -3.99
CA HIS A 686 54.10 4.31 -5.37
C HIS A 686 53.28 3.02 -5.47
N MET A 687 53.71 1.93 -4.80
CA MET A 687 52.95 0.68 -4.73
C MET A 687 51.60 0.87 -4.01
N LEU A 688 51.54 1.72 -2.98
CA LEU A 688 50.30 2.05 -2.28
C LEU A 688 49.31 2.82 -3.18
N ASN A 689 49.79 3.76 -3.99
CA ASN A 689 48.95 4.44 -4.98
C ASN A 689 48.41 3.44 -6.02
N ALA A 690 49.22 2.47 -6.44
CA ALA A 690 48.78 1.39 -7.32
C ALA A 690 47.73 0.49 -6.65
N ILE A 691 47.90 0.13 -5.37
CA ILE A 691 46.91 -0.59 -4.57
C ILE A 691 45.61 0.22 -4.44
N SER A 692 45.72 1.52 -4.19
CA SER A 692 44.58 2.44 -4.06
C SER A 692 43.79 2.56 -5.36
N ALA A 693 44.47 2.60 -6.50
CA ALA A 693 43.85 2.64 -7.82
C ALA A 693 43.16 1.32 -8.17
N VAL A 694 43.78 0.19 -7.82
CA VAL A 694 43.23 -1.16 -8.07
C VAL A 694 42.05 -1.47 -7.16
N LEU A 695 42.10 -1.05 -5.90
CA LEU A 695 41.03 -1.24 -4.92
C LEU A 695 39.99 -0.13 -4.93
N GLN A 696 40.16 0.90 -5.77
CA GLN A 696 39.30 2.08 -5.86
C GLN A 696 38.94 2.64 -4.47
N LEU A 697 39.97 2.89 -3.66
CA LEU A 697 39.77 3.44 -2.32
C LEU A 697 39.11 4.81 -2.41
N THR A 698 38.19 5.08 -1.50
CA THR A 698 37.52 6.37 -1.40
C THR A 698 38.53 7.47 -1.04
N PRO A 699 38.27 8.74 -1.42
CA PRO A 699 39.17 9.85 -1.08
C PRO A 699 39.39 9.99 0.44
N VAL A 700 38.42 9.59 1.26
CA VAL A 700 38.51 9.59 2.73
C VAL A 700 39.50 8.52 3.24
N GLU A 701 39.45 7.32 2.68
CA GLU A 701 40.37 6.22 3.01
C GLU A 701 41.80 6.56 2.56
N MET A 702 41.96 7.14 1.38
CA MET A 702 43.25 7.58 0.87
C MET A 702 43.87 8.68 1.73
N GLN A 703 43.07 9.64 2.22
CA GLN A 703 43.54 10.66 3.17
C GLN A 703 43.97 10.03 4.50
N THR A 704 43.19 9.07 5.03
CA THR A 704 43.52 8.36 6.27
C THR A 704 44.87 7.65 6.16
N ILE A 705 45.11 6.96 5.05
CA ILE A 705 46.36 6.25 4.81
C ILE A 705 47.52 7.23 4.64
N ASN A 706 47.37 8.29 3.85
CA ASN A 706 48.42 9.31 3.69
C ASN A 706 48.80 9.98 5.01
N ASN A 707 47.83 10.25 5.89
CA ASN A 707 48.06 10.82 7.22
C ASN A 707 48.89 9.88 8.13
N THR A 708 48.77 8.57 7.97
CA THR A 708 49.59 7.61 8.73
C THR A 708 51.05 7.55 8.25
N PHE A 709 51.28 7.81 6.96
CA PHE A 709 52.62 7.87 6.38
C PHE A 709 53.37 9.17 6.66
N GLN A 710 52.66 10.29 6.85
CA GLN A 710 53.26 11.57 7.23
C GLN A 710 53.62 11.69 8.72
N LYS A 711 53.15 10.75 9.57
CA LYS A 711 53.39 10.74 11.03
C LYS A 711 54.64 9.95 11.45
N LYS A 712 55.49 9.53 10.52
CA LYS A 712 56.81 8.94 10.75
C LYS A 712 57.84 9.72 9.98
#